data_AF-J9APD0-F1
#
_entry.id   AF-J9APD0-F1
#
_cell.length_a   1.000
_cell.length_b   1.000
_cell.length_c   1.000
_cell.angle_alpha   90.00
_cell.angle_beta   90.00
_cell.angle_gamma   90.00
#
_symmetry.space_group_name_H-M   'P 1'
#
loop_
_entity.id
_entity.type
_entity.pdbx_description
1 polymer ?
#
loop_
_entity_poly.entity_id
_entity_poly.type
_entity_poly.pdbx_seq_one_letter_code
_entity_poly.pdbx_strand_id
1 'polypeptide(L)'
;MELEKLRTEPYDEEELMKIEEQLQQLPVEDENTQILAIEVQKLRADKVEHDAVKKEIEMKLAELLNRMNVIRTNLSPIMEEKESEKGRNIDEQINAFESALNETVGEILPPMNELISRSHQESINLPSLQSELENTQKFAEKCKKKLDEKLAEKEGMKMMQSELAELEEKISLANQLLTYDVEDLKNADNPEDIGEKAKNIENLEQYIISALDKLKDYDRNMMTDKERVDMDKMLNEAMPLIDKLRILRESIGNDQKPLTDWKIANDKLEDEMQEINDNMERLFISYTEPQPYTTAMNDINILEGLQKQIMELSKKTNNMEENVAQNLPNYHSAVNIMKQRIEEATKDNEKLLSSLTEDVSTQKQLVDMQNDLINQLSKLNDCAIMVHNAPYDETKAARLEELKNELGKVSDILEELKEKEKEPIKLVQHSNDLRISSVIDQYENLNQLLNETEEQLMNEDAYVTLQSTISNETKELQYVVDEASKVENDINATTNDLKKAIDDLKNGRSHLTVLQDAYDKLETIPDTDSLRAKAFDEISTLNEQYDNVGRNLEDRLDMLNKFDEIADNINKQLMDLENDAYKLEIPNASCELSVAEKKLNDVNKLEESMKELYEMKEQLTPLLKPVFTVENFDNRLSDVNKNFQQWYDELVRKKQELEAENNLSCLINDFKQTLVNAENDFEKLDGTMNSLKNFRDMILPMVVEKSDRIRDLILPVKTENIKEFYDDVDKLTDRYNDLSTRVNDKLNHAKEQENVFDDIQQQLDDMEQ
;
A
#
# COMPACT_ATOMS: atom_id res chain seq x y z
N MET A 1 -31.56 -5.23 181.28
CA MET A 1 -31.30 -4.04 180.45
C MET A 1 -29.92 -4.08 179.80
N GLU A 2 -28.81 -4.27 180.54
CA GLU A 2 -27.48 -4.33 179.89
C GLU A 2 -27.31 -5.54 178.95
N LEU A 3 -27.79 -6.73 179.33
CA LEU A 3 -27.76 -7.93 178.47
C LEU A 3 -28.56 -7.83 177.18
N GLU A 4 -29.59 -6.99 177.16
CA GLU A 4 -30.47 -6.82 176.00
C GLU A 4 -29.82 -5.94 174.93
N LYS A 5 -28.92 -5.02 175.33
CA LYS A 5 -28.07 -4.27 174.39
C LYS A 5 -27.06 -5.17 173.68
N LEU A 6 -26.38 -6.05 174.41
CA LEU A 6 -25.40 -6.97 173.81
C LEU A 6 -26.03 -7.97 172.83
N ARG A 7 -27.35 -8.19 172.87
CA ARG A 7 -28.05 -9.01 171.86
C ARG A 7 -28.18 -8.36 170.49
N THR A 8 -27.99 -7.05 170.40
CA THR A 8 -28.34 -6.28 169.19
C THR A 8 -27.21 -5.40 168.66
N GLU A 9 -26.19 -5.14 169.47
CA GLU A 9 -25.04 -4.32 169.08
C GLU A 9 -23.74 -5.10 169.27
N PRO A 10 -22.72 -4.90 168.41
CA PRO A 10 -21.43 -5.54 168.58
C PRO A 10 -20.79 -5.09 169.89
N TYR A 11 -20.39 -6.07 170.69
CA TYR A 11 -19.83 -5.88 172.02
C TYR A 11 -18.40 -6.38 172.11
N ASP A 12 -17.59 -5.73 172.93
CA ASP A 12 -16.20 -6.11 173.16
C ASP A 12 -16.04 -7.11 174.33
N GLU A 13 -14.84 -7.68 174.47
CA GLU A 13 -14.58 -8.71 175.50
C GLU A 13 -14.63 -8.10 176.91
N GLU A 14 -14.37 -6.80 177.01
CA GLU A 14 -14.32 -6.04 178.25
C GLU A 14 -15.73 -5.75 178.77
N GLU A 15 -16.67 -5.44 177.86
CA GLU A 15 -18.10 -5.34 178.13
C GLU A 15 -18.70 -6.66 178.59
N LEU A 16 -18.37 -7.78 177.93
CA LEU A 16 -18.88 -9.10 178.32
C LEU A 16 -18.31 -9.55 179.68
N MET A 17 -17.01 -9.31 179.94
CA MET A 17 -16.39 -9.61 181.24
C MET A 17 -17.01 -8.81 182.39
N LYS A 18 -17.32 -7.52 182.18
CA LYS A 18 -18.00 -6.71 183.21
C LYS A 18 -19.36 -7.29 183.61
N ILE A 19 -20.12 -7.80 182.64
CA ILE A 19 -21.43 -8.42 182.93
C ILE A 19 -21.23 -9.76 183.64
N GLU A 20 -20.23 -10.56 183.28
CA GLU A 20 -19.87 -11.79 184.01
C GLU A 20 -19.47 -11.51 185.48
N GLU A 21 -18.65 -10.48 185.72
CA GLU A 21 -18.24 -10.06 187.07
C GLU A 21 -19.44 -9.58 187.91
N GLN A 22 -20.35 -8.81 187.32
CA GLN A 22 -21.57 -8.38 188.00
C GLN A 22 -22.48 -9.55 188.35
N LEU A 23 -22.56 -10.57 187.48
CA LEU A 23 -23.34 -11.79 187.72
C LEU A 23 -22.80 -12.63 188.88
N GLN A 24 -21.48 -12.68 189.10
CA GLN A 24 -20.87 -13.42 190.21
C GLN A 24 -21.18 -12.85 191.60
N GLN A 25 -21.60 -11.58 191.69
CA GLN A 25 -21.96 -10.95 192.97
C GLN A 25 -23.39 -11.27 193.44
N LEU A 26 -24.22 -11.90 192.59
CA LEU A 26 -25.60 -12.23 192.91
C LEU A 26 -25.71 -13.62 193.58
N PRO A 27 -26.67 -13.82 194.50
CA PRO A 27 -26.84 -15.09 195.20
C PRO A 27 -27.21 -16.23 194.24
N VAL A 28 -26.46 -17.34 194.33
CA VAL A 28 -26.48 -18.46 193.37
C VAL A 28 -27.79 -19.28 193.40
N GLU A 29 -28.56 -19.17 194.48
CA GLU A 29 -29.85 -19.86 194.66
C GLU A 29 -31.03 -19.10 194.01
N ASP A 30 -30.79 -17.90 193.44
CA ASP A 30 -31.80 -17.12 192.74
C ASP A 30 -31.96 -17.56 191.26
N GLU A 31 -33.19 -17.91 190.89
CA GLU A 31 -33.54 -18.48 189.58
C GLU A 31 -33.26 -17.50 188.43
N ASN A 32 -33.42 -16.18 188.67
CA ASN A 32 -33.11 -15.15 187.66
C ASN A 32 -31.61 -15.04 187.38
N THR A 33 -30.77 -15.23 188.41
CA THR A 33 -29.31 -15.20 188.27
C THR A 33 -28.80 -16.36 187.39
N GLN A 34 -29.42 -17.55 187.49
CA GLN A 34 -29.07 -18.68 186.61
C GLN A 34 -29.45 -18.44 185.14
N ILE A 35 -30.62 -17.82 184.88
CA ILE A 35 -31.05 -17.48 183.52
C ILE A 35 -30.07 -16.50 182.87
N LEU A 36 -29.68 -15.45 183.60
CA LEU A 36 -28.75 -14.44 183.11
C LEU A 36 -27.34 -15.01 182.84
N ALA A 37 -26.87 -15.96 183.65
CA ALA A 37 -25.59 -16.63 183.41
C ALA A 37 -25.59 -17.48 182.12
N ILE A 38 -26.68 -18.18 181.82
CA ILE A 38 -26.86 -18.92 180.56
C ILE A 38 -26.88 -17.95 179.37
N GLU A 39 -27.53 -16.79 179.53
CA GLU A 39 -27.64 -15.76 178.50
C GLU A 39 -26.26 -15.19 178.11
N VAL A 40 -25.39 -14.92 179.09
CA VAL A 40 -24.02 -14.44 178.85
C VAL A 40 -23.15 -15.51 178.20
N GLN A 41 -23.26 -16.78 178.61
CA GLN A 41 -22.55 -17.88 177.95
C GLN A 41 -22.94 -18.03 176.48
N LYS A 42 -24.22 -17.80 176.14
CA LYS A 42 -24.68 -17.77 174.75
C LYS A 42 -24.01 -16.65 173.95
N LEU A 43 -24.02 -15.43 174.48
CA LEU A 43 -23.34 -14.31 173.82
C LEU A 43 -21.84 -14.58 173.63
N ARG A 44 -21.20 -15.21 174.61
CA ARG A 44 -19.78 -15.57 174.48
C ARG A 44 -19.52 -16.58 173.37
N ALA A 45 -20.40 -17.57 173.22
CA ALA A 45 -20.30 -18.54 172.12
C ALA A 45 -20.51 -17.86 170.76
N ASP A 46 -21.53 -17.01 170.64
CA ASP A 46 -21.84 -16.30 169.38
C ASP A 46 -20.69 -15.39 168.93
N LYS A 47 -20.03 -14.70 169.87
CA LYS A 47 -18.86 -13.87 169.55
C LYS A 47 -17.66 -14.67 169.07
N VAL A 48 -17.36 -15.80 169.73
CA VAL A 48 -16.26 -16.68 169.31
C VAL A 48 -16.49 -17.22 167.90
N GLU A 49 -17.74 -17.55 167.56
CA GLU A 49 -18.11 -18.00 166.21
C GLU A 49 -17.96 -16.88 165.17
N HIS A 50 -18.46 -15.67 165.48
CA HIS A 50 -18.33 -14.51 164.60
C HIS A 50 -16.86 -14.11 164.34
N ASP A 51 -16.01 -14.10 165.38
CA ASP A 51 -14.58 -13.81 165.23
C ASP A 51 -13.84 -14.91 164.45
N ALA A 52 -14.27 -16.17 164.57
CA ALA A 52 -13.71 -17.27 163.78
C ALA A 52 -13.99 -17.09 162.28
N VAL A 53 -15.22 -16.71 161.90
CA VAL A 53 -15.55 -16.50 160.48
C VAL A 53 -14.88 -15.26 159.92
N LYS A 54 -14.81 -14.15 160.68
CA LYS A 54 -14.04 -12.97 160.28
C LYS A 54 -12.60 -13.33 159.93
N LYS A 55 -11.96 -14.14 160.76
CA LYS A 55 -10.58 -14.60 160.53
C LYS A 55 -10.46 -15.54 159.33
N GLU A 56 -11.47 -16.37 159.06
CA GLU A 56 -11.52 -17.21 157.85
C GLU A 56 -11.57 -16.36 156.57
N ILE A 57 -12.43 -15.32 156.54
CA ILE A 57 -12.56 -14.41 155.40
C ILE A 57 -11.26 -13.63 155.16
N GLU A 58 -10.64 -13.09 156.21
CA GLU A 58 -9.36 -12.38 156.12
C GLU A 58 -8.24 -13.29 155.58
N MET A 59 -8.18 -14.54 156.03
CA MET A 59 -7.17 -15.50 155.57
C MET A 59 -7.33 -15.86 154.09
N LYS A 60 -8.57 -16.12 153.63
CA LYS A 60 -8.85 -16.40 152.21
C LYS A 60 -8.58 -15.20 151.32
N LEU A 61 -8.91 -13.98 151.78
CA LEU A 61 -8.59 -12.77 151.04
C LEU A 61 -7.07 -12.60 150.89
N ALA A 62 -6.30 -12.80 151.96
CA ALA A 62 -4.84 -12.71 151.90
C ALA A 62 -4.22 -13.72 150.92
N GLU A 63 -4.76 -14.94 150.84
CA GLU A 63 -4.34 -15.96 149.89
C GLU A 63 -4.59 -15.53 148.43
N LEU A 64 -5.79 -15.02 148.13
CA LEU A 64 -6.15 -14.53 146.80
C LEU A 64 -5.30 -13.32 146.37
N LEU A 65 -5.03 -12.39 147.29
CA LEU A 65 -4.18 -11.24 147.03
C LEU A 65 -2.73 -11.64 146.75
N ASN A 66 -2.23 -12.67 147.44
CA ASN A 66 -0.88 -13.18 147.19
C ASN A 66 -0.77 -13.81 145.80
N ARG A 67 -1.77 -14.62 145.39
CA ARG A 67 -1.86 -15.15 144.01
C ARG A 67 -1.89 -14.02 142.98
N MET A 68 -2.70 -13.00 143.22
CA MET A 68 -2.80 -11.84 142.32
C MET A 68 -1.49 -11.07 142.20
N ASN A 69 -0.73 -10.94 143.30
CA ASN A 69 0.59 -10.31 143.27
C ASN A 69 1.63 -11.12 142.48
N VAL A 70 1.57 -12.46 142.52
CA VAL A 70 2.43 -13.32 141.69
C VAL A 70 2.15 -13.08 140.21
N ILE A 71 0.87 -13.09 139.80
CA ILE A 71 0.47 -12.83 138.41
C ILE A 71 0.96 -11.44 137.96
N ARG A 72 0.73 -10.41 138.79
CA ARG A 72 1.14 -9.03 138.49
C ARG A 72 2.65 -8.91 138.33
N THR A 73 3.43 -9.61 139.16
CA THR A 73 4.90 -9.60 139.10
C THR A 73 5.41 -10.29 137.84
N ASN A 74 4.83 -11.43 137.47
CA ASN A 74 5.21 -12.17 136.27
C ASN A 74 4.91 -11.40 134.98
N LEU A 75 3.80 -10.65 134.95
CA LEU A 75 3.41 -9.85 133.80
C LEU A 75 4.01 -8.44 133.75
N SER A 76 4.42 -7.86 134.88
CA SER A 76 5.00 -6.51 134.96
C SER A 76 6.06 -6.22 133.89
N PRO A 77 7.06 -7.10 133.64
CA PRO A 77 8.12 -6.77 132.71
C PRO A 77 7.61 -6.75 131.24
N ILE A 78 6.63 -7.60 130.89
CA ILE A 78 5.91 -7.58 129.59
C ILE A 78 4.95 -6.38 129.48
N MET A 79 4.25 -6.03 130.57
CA MET A 79 3.29 -4.92 130.62
C MET A 79 3.92 -3.53 130.53
N GLU A 80 5.15 -3.38 131.03
CA GLU A 80 5.91 -2.13 131.02
C GLU A 80 6.84 -2.01 129.80
N GLU A 81 6.79 -2.98 128.88
CA GLU A 81 7.59 -3.02 127.65
C GLU A 81 9.08 -2.76 127.90
N LYS A 82 9.65 -3.39 128.93
CA LYS A 82 11.06 -3.23 129.28
C LYS A 82 11.94 -3.74 128.14
N GLU A 83 13.08 -3.08 127.91
CA GLU A 83 14.00 -3.39 126.81
C GLU A 83 14.46 -4.87 126.79
N SER A 84 14.52 -5.52 127.95
CA SER A 84 14.84 -6.94 128.09
C SER A 84 13.80 -7.90 127.48
N GLU A 85 12.57 -7.44 127.20
CA GLU A 85 11.50 -8.26 126.63
C GLU A 85 11.16 -7.93 125.17
N LYS A 86 11.83 -6.94 124.57
CA LYS A 86 11.77 -6.67 123.13
C LYS A 86 12.27 -7.83 122.26
N GLY A 87 12.85 -8.88 122.86
CA GLY A 87 13.30 -10.10 122.18
C GLY A 87 12.47 -11.36 122.45
N ARG A 88 11.39 -11.31 123.25
CA ARG A 88 10.51 -12.49 123.43
C ARG A 88 9.59 -12.64 122.22
N ASN A 89 9.41 -13.88 121.76
CA ASN A 89 8.53 -14.20 120.64
C ASN A 89 7.11 -13.66 120.92
N ILE A 90 6.48 -13.02 119.93
CA ILE A 90 5.12 -12.48 120.07
C ILE A 90 4.12 -13.56 120.52
N ASP A 91 4.32 -14.81 120.10
CA ASP A 91 3.54 -15.96 120.55
C ASP A 91 3.73 -16.25 122.05
N GLU A 92 4.95 -16.10 122.57
CA GLU A 92 5.23 -16.26 124.00
C GLU A 92 4.58 -15.13 124.82
N GLN A 93 4.54 -13.91 124.28
CA GLN A 93 3.89 -12.76 124.93
C GLN A 93 2.36 -12.91 124.94
N ILE A 94 1.78 -13.32 123.80
CA ILE A 94 0.35 -13.65 123.67
C ILE A 94 -0.03 -14.73 124.70
N ASN A 95 0.72 -15.84 124.74
CA ASN A 95 0.49 -16.93 125.69
C ASN A 95 0.57 -16.47 127.16
N ALA A 96 1.53 -15.59 127.49
CA ALA A 96 1.67 -15.06 128.85
C ALA A 96 0.48 -14.19 129.25
N PHE A 97 -0.02 -13.33 128.36
CA PHE A 97 -1.22 -12.53 128.62
C PHE A 97 -2.48 -13.39 128.70
N GLU A 98 -2.66 -14.36 127.81
CA GLU A 98 -3.79 -15.29 127.85
C GLU A 98 -3.83 -16.10 129.16
N SER A 99 -2.69 -16.68 129.55
CA SER A 99 -2.61 -17.48 130.77
C SER A 99 -2.92 -16.67 132.02
N ALA A 100 -2.40 -15.44 132.10
CA ALA A 100 -2.66 -14.57 133.25
C ALA A 100 -4.10 -14.02 133.28
N LEU A 101 -4.69 -13.74 132.11
CA LEU A 101 -6.09 -13.33 132.01
C LEU A 101 -7.01 -14.47 132.48
N ASN A 102 -6.72 -15.69 132.03
CA ASN A 102 -7.47 -16.89 132.43
C ASN A 102 -7.40 -17.14 133.94
N GLU A 103 -6.22 -17.04 134.55
CA GLU A 103 -6.08 -17.23 136.00
C GLU A 103 -6.78 -16.10 136.79
N THR A 104 -6.63 -14.84 136.36
CA THR A 104 -7.25 -13.69 137.05
C THR A 104 -8.78 -13.73 136.99
N VAL A 105 -9.34 -13.94 135.78
CA VAL A 105 -10.79 -13.90 135.54
C VAL A 105 -11.47 -15.21 135.94
N GLY A 106 -10.81 -16.34 135.71
CA GLY A 106 -11.37 -17.66 135.96
C GLY A 106 -11.20 -18.15 137.40
N GLU A 107 -10.11 -17.81 138.07
CA GLU A 107 -9.75 -18.43 139.36
C GLU A 107 -9.68 -17.46 140.54
N ILE A 108 -9.38 -16.18 140.33
CA ILE A 108 -9.23 -15.19 141.44
C ILE A 108 -10.51 -14.37 141.65
N LEU A 109 -11.06 -13.80 140.57
CA LEU A 109 -12.26 -12.95 140.66
C LEU A 109 -13.50 -13.69 141.22
N PRO A 110 -13.80 -14.95 140.85
CA PRO A 110 -14.97 -15.66 141.37
C PRO A 110 -14.94 -15.85 142.90
N PRO A 111 -13.86 -16.39 143.52
CA PRO A 111 -13.82 -16.52 144.98
C PRO A 111 -13.74 -15.17 145.70
N MET A 112 -13.15 -14.10 145.12
CA MET A 112 -13.25 -12.75 145.72
C MET A 112 -14.70 -12.25 145.78
N ASN A 113 -15.49 -12.47 144.73
CA ASN A 113 -16.92 -12.13 144.72
C ASN A 113 -17.72 -12.97 145.73
N GLU A 114 -17.36 -14.24 145.90
CA GLU A 114 -17.95 -15.12 146.91
C GLU A 114 -17.64 -14.64 148.33
N LEU A 115 -16.39 -14.24 148.60
CA LEU A 115 -16.00 -13.65 149.89
C LEU A 115 -16.78 -12.36 150.19
N ILE A 116 -17.01 -11.51 149.19
CA ILE A 116 -17.84 -10.29 149.35
C ILE A 116 -19.27 -10.67 149.73
N SER A 117 -19.84 -11.67 149.08
CA SER A 117 -21.20 -12.13 149.36
C SER A 117 -21.31 -12.70 150.79
N ARG A 118 -20.33 -13.50 151.20
CA ARG A 118 -20.28 -14.11 152.54
C ARG A 118 -20.02 -13.07 153.65
N SER A 119 -19.14 -12.10 153.41
CA SER A 119 -18.89 -10.98 154.34
C SER A 119 -20.16 -10.17 154.62
N HIS A 120 -20.98 -9.91 153.58
CA HIS A 120 -22.26 -9.23 153.75
C HIS A 120 -23.30 -10.06 154.49
N GLN A 121 -23.40 -11.38 154.22
CA GLN A 121 -24.35 -12.26 154.90
C GLN A 121 -24.10 -12.34 156.41
N GLU A 122 -22.84 -12.42 156.81
CA GLU A 122 -22.46 -12.55 158.22
C GLU A 122 -22.28 -11.21 158.93
N SER A 123 -22.63 -10.10 158.27
CA SER A 123 -22.50 -8.73 158.80
C SER A 123 -21.08 -8.36 159.24
N ILE A 124 -20.07 -8.98 158.62
CA ILE A 124 -18.65 -8.70 158.84
C ILE A 124 -18.27 -7.52 157.95
N ASN A 125 -17.82 -6.41 158.56
CA ASN A 125 -17.37 -5.23 157.82
C ASN A 125 -15.85 -5.30 157.56
N LEU A 126 -15.46 -5.58 156.31
CA LEU A 126 -14.07 -5.57 155.82
C LEU A 126 -13.91 -4.54 154.69
N PRO A 127 -13.52 -3.28 154.99
CA PRO A 127 -13.45 -2.20 154.00
C PRO A 127 -12.48 -2.44 152.83
N SER A 128 -11.46 -3.28 152.97
CA SER A 128 -10.43 -3.51 151.95
C SER A 128 -10.88 -4.41 150.79
N LEU A 129 -11.86 -5.30 151.02
CA LEU A 129 -12.24 -6.37 150.09
C LEU A 129 -12.83 -5.83 148.77
N GLN A 130 -13.65 -4.77 148.84
CA GLN A 130 -14.28 -4.16 147.65
C GLN A 130 -13.24 -3.48 146.74
N SER A 131 -12.28 -2.76 147.32
CA SER A 131 -11.26 -2.04 146.51
C SER A 131 -10.32 -3.01 145.79
N GLU A 132 -10.03 -4.15 146.40
CA GLU A 132 -9.16 -5.16 145.80
C GLU A 132 -9.84 -5.90 144.65
N LEU A 133 -11.16 -6.10 144.71
CA LEU A 133 -11.92 -6.62 143.58
C LEU A 133 -11.83 -5.67 142.38
N GLU A 134 -12.06 -4.36 142.59
CA GLU A 134 -11.94 -3.36 141.52
C GLU A 134 -10.53 -3.29 140.93
N ASN A 135 -9.49 -3.37 141.78
CA ASN A 135 -8.10 -3.40 141.32
C ASN A 135 -7.80 -4.62 140.46
N THR A 136 -8.36 -5.78 140.82
CA THR A 136 -8.20 -7.04 140.08
C THR A 136 -8.92 -6.98 138.74
N GLN A 137 -10.13 -6.41 138.67
CA GLN A 137 -10.87 -6.20 137.43
C GLN A 137 -10.13 -5.26 136.46
N LYS A 138 -9.61 -4.12 136.96
CA LYS A 138 -8.82 -3.18 136.13
C LYS A 138 -7.56 -3.81 135.55
N PHE A 139 -6.90 -4.70 136.30
CA PHE A 139 -5.74 -5.43 135.80
C PHE A 139 -6.12 -6.36 134.63
N ALA A 140 -7.21 -7.11 134.76
CA ALA A 140 -7.69 -7.99 133.71
C ALA A 140 -8.04 -7.22 132.41
N GLU A 141 -8.73 -6.08 132.50
CA GLU A 141 -8.99 -5.23 131.32
C GLU A 141 -7.71 -4.74 130.65
N LYS A 142 -6.71 -4.34 131.44
CA LYS A 142 -5.41 -3.90 130.91
C LYS A 142 -4.66 -5.03 130.19
N CYS A 143 -4.67 -6.24 130.72
CA CYS A 143 -4.10 -7.41 130.06
C CYS A 143 -4.81 -7.73 128.74
N LYS A 144 -6.14 -7.66 128.71
CA LYS A 144 -6.92 -7.92 127.50
C LYS A 144 -6.58 -6.95 126.37
N LYS A 145 -6.49 -5.65 126.66
CA LYS A 145 -6.11 -4.64 125.66
C LYS A 145 -4.71 -4.91 125.09
N LYS A 146 -3.74 -5.27 125.94
CA LYS A 146 -2.37 -5.59 125.49
C LYS A 146 -2.31 -6.87 124.65
N LEU A 147 -3.15 -7.86 124.95
CA LEU A 147 -3.29 -9.06 124.12
C LEU A 147 -3.81 -8.73 122.72
N ASP A 148 -4.86 -7.90 122.62
CA ASP A 148 -5.43 -7.46 121.33
C ASP A 148 -4.39 -6.69 120.50
N GLU A 149 -3.58 -5.83 121.14
CA GLU A 149 -2.45 -5.13 120.49
C GLU A 149 -1.44 -6.14 119.90
N LYS A 150 -1.01 -7.16 120.65
CA LYS A 150 -0.05 -8.18 120.16
C LYS A 150 -0.60 -9.08 119.05
N LEU A 151 -1.90 -9.36 119.04
CA LEU A 151 -2.52 -10.10 117.95
C LEU A 151 -2.52 -9.30 116.63
N ALA A 152 -2.75 -7.98 116.69
CA ALA A 152 -2.70 -7.11 115.51
C ALA A 152 -1.28 -7.00 114.95
N GLU A 153 -0.27 -6.89 115.81
CA GLU A 153 1.15 -6.90 115.42
C GLU A 153 1.53 -8.19 114.66
N LYS A 154 1.05 -9.36 115.12
CA LYS A 154 1.31 -10.66 114.47
C LYS A 154 0.72 -10.76 113.06
N GLU A 155 -0.50 -10.26 112.85
CA GLU A 155 -1.12 -10.25 111.52
C GLU A 155 -0.39 -9.28 110.57
N GLY A 156 0.07 -8.13 111.08
CA GLY A 156 0.90 -7.19 110.32
C GLY A 156 2.21 -7.82 109.81
N MET A 157 2.88 -8.64 110.63
CA MET A 157 4.10 -9.36 110.20
C MET A 157 3.84 -10.36 109.09
N LYS A 158 2.72 -11.09 109.14
CA LYS A 158 2.35 -12.09 108.13
C LYS A 158 2.12 -11.46 106.75
N MET A 159 1.48 -10.30 106.72
CA MET A 159 1.27 -9.53 105.47
C MET A 159 2.60 -9.07 104.87
N MET A 160 3.50 -8.53 105.69
CA MET A 160 4.84 -8.10 105.27
C MET A 160 5.68 -9.26 104.71
N GLN A 161 5.66 -10.43 105.34
CA GLN A 161 6.35 -11.62 104.83
C GLN A 161 5.80 -12.08 103.47
N SER A 162 4.49 -12.00 103.26
CA SER A 162 3.89 -12.28 101.96
C SER A 162 4.36 -11.30 100.88
N GLU A 163 4.45 -10.01 101.20
CA GLU A 163 4.93 -8.98 100.28
C GLU A 163 6.43 -9.14 99.95
N LEU A 164 7.25 -9.56 100.92
CA LEU A 164 8.66 -9.89 100.68
C LEU A 164 8.83 -11.09 99.74
N ALA A 165 8.03 -12.16 99.93
CA ALA A 165 8.10 -13.35 99.09
C ALA A 165 7.66 -13.05 97.64
N GLU A 166 6.61 -12.26 97.46
CA GLU A 166 6.18 -11.79 96.14
C GLU A 166 7.24 -10.90 95.46
N LEU A 167 7.88 -10.01 96.24
CA LEU A 167 8.95 -9.16 95.73
C LEU A 167 10.17 -10.00 95.26
N GLU A 168 10.56 -11.02 96.01
CA GLU A 168 11.66 -11.92 95.65
C GLU A 168 11.40 -12.65 94.32
N GLU A 169 10.16 -13.14 94.10
CA GLU A 169 9.76 -13.74 92.82
C GLU A 169 9.92 -12.76 91.65
N LYS A 170 9.46 -11.51 91.83
CA LYS A 170 9.54 -10.49 90.77
C LYS A 170 10.96 -10.02 90.51
N ILE A 171 11.81 -9.95 91.54
CA ILE A 171 13.25 -9.69 91.39
C ILE A 171 13.90 -10.80 90.56
N SER A 172 13.54 -12.07 90.78
CA SER A 172 14.04 -13.20 89.97
C SER A 172 13.64 -13.08 88.50
N LEU A 173 12.38 -12.76 88.22
CA LEU A 173 11.87 -12.52 86.86
C LEU A 173 12.59 -11.34 86.18
N ALA A 174 12.81 -10.24 86.91
CA ALA A 174 13.54 -9.08 86.39
C ALA A 174 14.99 -9.41 86.03
N ASN A 175 15.67 -10.21 86.87
CA ASN A 175 17.02 -10.67 86.59
C ASN A 175 17.07 -11.59 85.37
N GLN A 176 16.10 -12.50 85.20
CA GLN A 176 16.03 -13.35 84.00
C GLN A 176 15.90 -12.51 82.73
N LEU A 177 15.01 -11.49 82.73
CA LEU A 177 14.85 -10.60 81.57
C LEU A 177 16.15 -9.87 81.19
N LEU A 178 16.94 -9.46 82.19
CA LEU A 178 18.21 -8.77 81.96
C LEU A 178 19.35 -9.70 81.50
N THR A 179 19.16 -11.02 81.50
CA THR A 179 20.16 -11.98 80.97
C THR A 179 20.04 -12.22 79.46
N TYR A 180 18.90 -11.85 78.86
CA TYR A 180 18.74 -11.91 77.41
C TYR A 180 19.51 -10.79 76.72
N ASP A 181 20.03 -11.06 75.52
CA ASP A 181 20.64 -10.00 74.71
C ASP A 181 19.56 -8.98 74.32
N VAL A 182 19.94 -7.70 74.27
CA VAL A 182 19.03 -6.62 73.87
C VAL A 182 18.48 -6.90 72.47
N GLU A 183 19.30 -7.49 71.60
CA GLU A 183 18.91 -7.87 70.26
C GLU A 183 17.87 -9.00 70.23
N ASP A 184 17.99 -10.00 71.12
CA ASP A 184 16.99 -11.08 71.24
C ASP A 184 15.63 -10.59 71.75
N LEU A 185 15.66 -9.57 72.61
CA LEU A 185 14.44 -8.90 73.09
C LEU A 185 13.80 -8.05 71.98
N LYS A 186 14.60 -7.47 71.09
CA LYS A 186 14.19 -6.67 69.92
C LYS A 186 13.78 -7.52 68.70
N ASN A 187 14.24 -8.77 68.61
CA ASN A 187 13.90 -9.70 67.54
C ASN A 187 12.45 -10.19 67.67
N ALA A 188 11.51 -9.35 67.22
CA ALA A 188 10.14 -9.75 66.96
C ALA A 188 9.74 -9.29 65.56
N ASP A 189 9.10 -10.18 64.79
CA ASP A 189 8.62 -9.88 63.44
C ASP A 189 7.46 -8.85 63.43
N ASN A 190 6.89 -8.54 64.61
CA ASN A 190 5.78 -7.62 64.78
C ASN A 190 6.12 -6.46 65.76
N PRO A 191 5.96 -5.18 65.37
CA PRO A 191 6.11 -4.04 66.28
C PRO A 191 5.15 -4.05 67.49
N GLU A 192 4.01 -4.75 67.39
CA GLU A 192 3.10 -4.94 68.52
C GLU A 192 3.73 -5.84 69.60
N ASP A 193 4.52 -6.85 69.22
CA ASP A 193 5.23 -7.72 70.16
C ASP A 193 6.33 -6.94 70.91
N ILE A 194 7.01 -6.02 70.22
CA ILE A 194 7.98 -5.12 70.85
C ILE A 194 7.29 -4.18 71.85
N GLY A 195 6.14 -3.62 71.46
CA GLY A 195 5.32 -2.79 72.33
C GLY A 195 4.79 -3.56 73.55
N GLU A 196 4.36 -4.80 73.38
CA GLU A 196 3.89 -5.67 74.46
C GLU A 196 5.04 -6.05 75.40
N LYS A 197 6.23 -6.37 74.88
CA LYS A 197 7.44 -6.61 75.68
C LYS A 197 7.82 -5.37 76.51
N ALA A 198 7.82 -4.18 75.91
CA ALA A 198 8.11 -2.94 76.62
C ALA A 198 7.09 -2.65 77.73
N LYS A 199 5.81 -2.89 77.47
CA LYS A 199 4.71 -2.75 78.44
C LYS A 199 4.80 -3.78 79.57
N ASN A 200 5.21 -5.00 79.29
CA ASN A 200 5.43 -6.03 80.30
C ASN A 200 6.63 -5.69 81.21
N ILE A 201 7.70 -5.12 80.66
CA ILE A 201 8.83 -4.59 81.44
C ILE A 201 8.38 -3.41 82.31
N GLU A 202 7.56 -2.50 81.79
CA GLU A 202 6.97 -1.40 82.56
C GLU A 202 6.08 -1.89 83.71
N ASN A 203 5.22 -2.88 83.47
CA ASN A 203 4.38 -3.47 84.51
C ASN A 203 5.22 -4.11 85.62
N LEU A 204 6.32 -4.78 85.27
CA LEU A 204 7.25 -5.36 86.25
C LEU A 204 7.99 -4.27 87.04
N GLU A 205 8.44 -3.19 86.39
CA GLU A 205 9.03 -2.02 87.04
C GLU A 205 8.06 -1.42 88.06
N GLN A 206 6.82 -1.14 87.65
CA GLN A 206 5.80 -0.53 88.52
C GLN A 206 5.41 -1.44 89.69
N TYR A 207 5.35 -2.74 89.46
CA TYR A 207 5.06 -3.69 90.54
C TYR A 207 6.17 -3.69 91.60
N ILE A 208 7.45 -3.74 91.18
CA ILE A 208 8.59 -3.68 92.11
C ILE A 208 8.57 -2.36 92.89
N ILE A 209 8.30 -1.22 92.23
CA ILE A 209 8.16 0.08 92.90
C ILE A 209 7.05 0.05 93.95
N SER A 210 5.86 -0.44 93.59
CA SER A 210 4.72 -0.50 94.52
C SER A 210 4.97 -1.40 95.71
N ALA A 211 5.62 -2.56 95.50
CA ALA A 211 6.01 -3.47 96.59
C ALA A 211 7.03 -2.81 97.53
N LEU A 212 8.03 -2.08 96.99
CA LEU A 212 9.00 -1.33 97.80
C LEU A 212 8.35 -0.24 98.65
N ASP A 213 7.38 0.50 98.11
CA ASP A 213 6.69 1.54 98.87
C ASP A 213 5.84 0.97 100.00
N LYS A 214 5.12 -0.14 99.78
CA LYS A 214 4.40 -0.84 100.85
C LYS A 214 5.33 -1.33 101.95
N LEU A 215 6.48 -1.91 101.58
CA LEU A 215 7.46 -2.43 102.54
C LEU A 215 8.12 -1.33 103.39
N LYS A 216 8.22 -0.09 102.90
CA LYS A 216 8.74 1.06 103.69
C LYS A 216 7.82 1.47 104.83
N ASP A 217 6.51 1.24 104.70
CA ASP A 217 5.51 1.71 105.67
C ASP A 217 5.39 0.80 106.91
N TYR A 218 6.02 -0.38 106.93
CA TYR A 218 6.01 -1.27 108.10
C TYR A 218 6.98 -0.80 109.19
N ASP A 219 6.54 -0.85 110.44
CA ASP A 219 7.37 -0.49 111.60
C ASP A 219 8.49 -1.51 111.82
N ARG A 220 9.73 -1.09 111.54
CA ARG A 220 10.94 -1.89 111.73
C ARG A 220 11.11 -2.38 113.17
N ASN A 221 10.55 -1.68 114.16
CA ASN A 221 10.68 -2.05 115.57
C ASN A 221 10.00 -3.38 115.91
N MET A 222 9.07 -3.84 115.07
CA MET A 222 8.33 -5.08 115.26
C MET A 222 8.99 -6.30 114.61
N MET A 223 10.07 -6.10 113.86
CA MET A 223 10.76 -7.17 113.13
C MET A 223 11.85 -7.85 113.96
N THR A 224 12.08 -9.13 113.70
CA THR A 224 13.31 -9.80 114.13
C THR A 224 14.53 -9.30 113.35
N ASP A 225 15.72 -9.46 113.90
CA ASP A 225 16.96 -9.06 113.20
C ASP A 225 17.14 -9.76 111.86
N LYS A 226 16.66 -11.01 111.75
CA LYS A 226 16.69 -11.76 110.49
C LYS A 226 15.78 -11.13 109.43
N GLU A 227 14.55 -10.80 109.79
CA GLU A 227 13.59 -10.16 108.88
C GLU A 227 14.05 -8.77 108.42
N ARG A 228 14.72 -8.01 109.29
CA ARG A 228 15.34 -6.73 108.91
C ARG A 228 16.45 -6.90 107.88
N VAL A 229 17.32 -7.90 108.07
CA VAL A 229 18.41 -8.20 107.12
C VAL A 229 17.86 -8.66 105.77
N ASP A 230 16.86 -9.54 105.77
CA ASP A 230 16.22 -10.03 104.55
C ASP A 230 15.51 -8.89 103.80
N MET A 231 14.82 -8.00 104.53
CA MET A 231 14.22 -6.79 103.94
C MET A 231 15.26 -5.84 103.36
N ASP A 232 16.30 -5.49 104.12
CA ASP A 232 17.35 -4.57 103.63
C ASP A 232 18.11 -5.16 102.43
N LYS A 233 18.32 -6.48 102.38
CA LYS A 233 18.89 -7.16 101.22
C LYS A 233 17.99 -6.98 99.99
N MET A 234 16.70 -7.27 100.10
CA MET A 234 15.74 -7.14 98.99
C MET A 234 15.58 -5.69 98.52
N LEU A 235 15.55 -4.72 99.45
CA LEU A 235 15.51 -3.29 99.14
C LEU A 235 16.75 -2.86 98.32
N ASN A 236 17.94 -3.32 98.71
CA ASN A 236 19.19 -3.00 98.03
C ASN A 236 19.32 -3.66 96.65
N GLU A 237 18.74 -4.85 96.46
CA GLU A 237 18.73 -5.55 95.17
C GLU A 237 17.71 -4.94 94.19
N ALA A 238 16.52 -4.58 94.65
CA ALA A 238 15.43 -4.07 93.82
C ALA A 238 15.72 -2.69 93.21
N MET A 239 16.40 -1.81 93.94
CA MET A 239 16.61 -0.42 93.53
C MET A 239 17.45 -0.27 92.24
N PRO A 240 18.64 -0.88 92.10
CA PRO A 240 19.40 -0.85 90.84
C PRO A 240 18.73 -1.64 89.71
N LEU A 241 17.85 -2.60 90.04
CA LEU A 241 17.08 -3.36 89.06
C LEU A 241 16.06 -2.49 88.33
N ILE A 242 15.37 -1.59 89.04
CA ILE A 242 14.41 -0.63 88.45
C ILE A 242 15.09 0.22 87.37
N ASP A 243 16.26 0.78 87.65
CA ASP A 243 16.96 1.64 86.68
C ASP A 243 17.44 0.84 85.45
N LYS A 244 17.88 -0.40 85.64
CA LYS A 244 18.24 -1.30 84.53
C LYS A 244 17.02 -1.65 83.66
N LEU A 245 15.88 -1.96 84.27
CA LEU A 245 14.63 -2.22 83.55
C LEU A 245 14.15 -0.97 82.80
N ARG A 246 14.30 0.21 83.39
CA ARG A 246 13.96 1.48 82.74
C ARG A 246 14.83 1.75 81.50
N ILE A 247 16.14 1.59 81.61
CA ILE A 247 17.07 1.73 80.47
C ILE A 247 16.75 0.71 79.38
N LEU A 248 16.44 -0.54 79.75
CA LEU A 248 16.04 -1.57 78.82
C LEU A 248 14.73 -1.20 78.09
N ARG A 249 13.70 -0.74 78.83
CA ARG A 249 12.43 -0.27 78.26
C ARG A 249 12.65 0.89 77.28
N GLU A 250 13.48 1.88 77.63
CA GLU A 250 13.79 3.01 76.77
C GLU A 250 14.55 2.58 75.50
N SER A 251 15.51 1.66 75.63
CA SER A 251 16.24 1.07 74.50
C SER A 251 15.32 0.32 73.53
N ILE A 252 14.34 -0.44 74.06
CA ILE A 252 13.35 -1.17 73.25
C ILE A 252 12.32 -0.20 72.62
N GLY A 253 11.89 0.82 73.37
CA GLY A 253 10.89 1.80 72.91
C GLY A 253 11.39 2.73 71.81
N ASN A 254 12.69 3.06 71.79
CA ASN A 254 13.27 3.92 70.76
C ASN A 254 13.19 3.33 69.34
N ASP A 255 13.23 1.99 69.22
CA ASP A 255 13.20 1.30 67.93
C ASP A 255 11.78 1.00 67.44
N GLN A 256 10.77 1.12 68.32
CA GLN A 256 9.37 0.78 68.00
C GLN A 256 8.77 1.67 66.92
N LYS A 257 8.98 2.99 67.01
CA LYS A 257 8.44 3.94 66.03
C LYS A 257 9.13 3.80 64.66
N PRO A 258 10.47 3.80 64.54
CA PRO A 258 11.15 3.51 63.29
C PRO A 258 10.69 2.19 62.65
N LEU A 259 10.52 1.13 63.44
CA LEU A 259 10.07 -0.17 62.92
C LEU A 259 8.64 -0.14 62.38
N THR A 260 7.74 0.56 63.08
CA THR A 260 6.33 0.71 62.64
C THR A 260 6.25 1.53 61.36
N ASP A 261 6.97 2.65 61.30
CA ASP A 261 7.03 3.52 60.12
C ASP A 261 7.65 2.76 58.93
N TRP A 262 8.70 1.95 59.17
CA TRP A 262 9.30 1.07 58.17
C TRP A 262 8.31 0.03 57.64
N LYS A 263 7.59 -0.67 58.52
CA LYS A 263 6.64 -1.73 58.11
C LYS A 263 5.53 -1.17 57.22
N ILE A 264 4.92 -0.06 57.64
CA ILE A 264 3.86 0.61 56.85
C ILE A 264 4.37 1.02 55.47
N ALA A 265 5.55 1.63 55.41
CA ALA A 265 6.11 2.07 54.14
C ALA A 265 6.59 0.90 53.27
N ASN A 266 7.11 -0.19 53.87
CA ASN A 266 7.48 -1.41 53.16
C ASN A 266 6.25 -2.12 52.57
N ASP A 267 5.17 -2.25 53.34
CA ASP A 267 3.91 -2.85 52.86
C ASP A 267 3.34 -2.06 51.68
N LYS A 268 3.39 -0.73 51.75
CA LYS A 268 2.97 0.13 50.64
C LYS A 268 3.85 -0.03 49.40
N LEU A 269 5.18 -0.16 49.57
CA LEU A 269 6.09 -0.42 48.46
C LEU A 269 5.77 -1.79 47.83
N GLU A 270 5.51 -2.80 48.65
CA GLU A 270 5.15 -4.15 48.20
C GLU A 270 3.85 -4.15 47.40
N ASP A 271 2.82 -3.44 47.86
CA ASP A 271 1.55 -3.27 47.15
C ASP A 271 1.75 -2.60 45.77
N GLU A 272 2.52 -1.49 45.72
CA GLU A 272 2.84 -0.81 44.47
C GLU A 272 3.67 -1.70 43.52
N MET A 273 4.61 -2.50 44.05
CA MET A 273 5.39 -3.45 43.25
C MET A 273 4.52 -4.57 42.69
N GLN A 274 3.58 -5.09 43.48
CA GLN A 274 2.66 -6.13 43.04
C GLN A 274 1.75 -5.61 41.93
N GLU A 275 1.24 -4.39 42.03
CA GLU A 275 0.44 -3.77 40.96
C GLU A 275 1.24 -3.65 39.65
N ILE A 276 2.50 -3.22 39.72
CA ILE A 276 3.38 -3.14 38.54
C ILE A 276 3.60 -4.53 37.94
N ASN A 277 3.90 -5.54 38.77
CA ASN A 277 4.12 -6.92 38.31
C ASN A 277 2.87 -7.52 37.66
N ASP A 278 1.69 -7.34 38.26
CA ASP A 278 0.43 -7.82 37.69
C ASP A 278 0.15 -7.20 36.32
N ASN A 279 0.41 -5.90 36.17
CA ASN A 279 0.23 -5.21 34.90
C ASN A 279 1.25 -5.65 33.84
N MET A 280 2.51 -5.80 34.22
CA MET A 280 3.55 -6.34 33.32
C MET A 280 3.24 -7.78 32.91
N GLU A 281 2.84 -8.65 33.84
CA GLU A 281 2.50 -10.05 33.55
C GLU A 281 1.33 -10.15 32.56
N ARG A 282 0.28 -9.33 32.74
CA ARG A 282 -0.82 -9.26 31.76
C ARG A 282 -0.34 -8.90 30.36
N LEU A 283 0.56 -7.91 30.24
CA LEU A 283 1.14 -7.52 28.95
C LEU A 283 2.05 -8.63 28.39
N PHE A 284 2.89 -9.27 29.20
CA PHE A 284 3.72 -10.38 28.74
C PHE A 284 2.90 -11.55 28.24
N ILE A 285 1.79 -11.87 28.92
CA ILE A 285 0.85 -12.90 28.48
C ILE A 285 0.21 -12.51 27.14
N SER A 286 -0.21 -11.25 26.96
CA SER A 286 -0.80 -10.83 25.67
C SER A 286 0.20 -10.93 24.52
N TYR A 287 1.47 -10.60 24.74
CA TYR A 287 2.52 -10.67 23.72
C TYR A 287 3.15 -12.06 23.55
N THR A 288 2.52 -13.12 24.08
CA THR A 288 2.85 -14.51 23.66
C THR A 288 2.46 -14.78 22.20
N GLU A 289 1.49 -14.03 21.68
CA GLU A 289 1.13 -13.96 20.27
C GLU A 289 1.17 -12.50 19.79
N PRO A 290 1.44 -12.26 18.49
CA PRO A 290 1.44 -10.90 17.94
C PRO A 290 0.09 -10.22 18.12
N GLN A 291 0.10 -8.96 18.57
CA GLN A 291 -1.10 -8.17 18.83
C GLN A 291 -1.48 -7.26 17.65
N PRO A 292 -2.77 -6.88 17.49
CA PRO A 292 -3.17 -5.90 16.48
C PRO A 292 -2.43 -4.58 16.61
N TYR A 293 -2.09 -3.94 15.48
CA TYR A 293 -1.34 -2.67 15.44
C TYR A 293 -1.89 -1.56 16.37
N THR A 294 -3.21 -1.37 16.39
CA THR A 294 -3.85 -0.36 17.23
C THR A 294 -3.78 -0.68 18.72
N THR A 295 -3.81 -1.97 19.08
CA THR A 295 -3.59 -2.43 20.46
C THR A 295 -2.15 -2.19 20.88
N ALA A 296 -1.19 -2.57 20.02
CA ALA A 296 0.24 -2.36 20.27
C ALA A 296 0.61 -0.89 20.50
N MET A 297 0.02 0.02 19.73
CA MET A 297 0.22 1.45 19.90
C MET A 297 -0.31 1.96 21.26
N ASN A 298 -1.41 1.39 21.76
CA ASN A 298 -1.94 1.73 23.08
C ASN A 298 -1.07 1.13 24.20
N ASP A 299 -0.60 -0.11 24.03
CA ASP A 299 0.22 -0.80 25.02
C ASP A 299 1.59 -0.14 25.21
N ILE A 300 2.16 0.49 24.17
CA ILE A 300 3.35 1.36 24.32
C ILE A 300 3.08 2.46 25.36
N ASN A 301 1.92 3.13 25.31
CA ASN A 301 1.59 4.17 26.29
C ASN A 301 1.44 3.58 27.71
N ILE A 302 0.95 2.35 27.83
CA ILE A 302 0.85 1.64 29.12
C ILE A 302 2.24 1.31 29.66
N LEU A 303 3.13 0.76 28.82
CA LEU A 303 4.52 0.44 29.18
C LEU A 303 5.33 1.68 29.55
N GLU A 304 5.13 2.81 28.87
CA GLU A 304 5.70 4.11 29.27
C GLU A 304 5.15 4.60 30.62
N GLY A 305 3.85 4.36 30.87
CA GLY A 305 3.22 4.61 32.16
C GLY A 305 3.83 3.77 33.28
N LEU A 306 4.00 2.46 33.05
CA LEU A 306 4.65 1.54 33.98
C LEU A 306 6.11 1.94 34.22
N GLN A 307 6.84 2.37 33.20
CA GLN A 307 8.22 2.84 33.37
C GLN A 307 8.30 4.04 34.33
N LYS A 308 7.35 4.97 34.27
CA LYS A 308 7.26 6.09 35.21
C LYS A 308 6.95 5.62 36.63
N GLN A 309 6.01 4.67 36.78
CA GLN A 309 5.68 4.09 38.08
C GLN A 309 6.88 3.35 38.71
N ILE A 310 7.61 2.56 37.92
CA ILE A 310 8.84 1.86 38.35
C ILE A 310 9.91 2.87 38.79
N MET A 311 10.09 3.96 38.04
CA MET A 311 11.04 5.02 38.41
C MET A 311 10.65 5.72 39.72
N GLU A 312 9.36 6.01 39.92
CA GLU A 312 8.86 6.56 41.18
C GLU A 312 9.06 5.60 42.35
N LEU A 313 8.77 4.30 42.16
CA LEU A 313 8.96 3.26 43.16
C LEU A 313 10.45 3.11 43.53
N SER A 314 11.34 3.13 42.54
CA SER A 314 12.80 3.15 42.75
C SER A 314 13.24 4.33 43.62
N LYS A 315 12.72 5.54 43.34
CA LYS A 315 13.01 6.73 44.14
C LYS A 315 12.51 6.60 45.58
N LYS A 316 11.29 6.08 45.79
CA LYS A 316 10.75 5.82 47.13
C LYS A 316 11.60 4.80 47.90
N THR A 317 12.00 3.70 47.26
CA THR A 317 12.86 2.66 47.84
C THR A 317 14.26 3.18 48.20
N ASN A 318 14.86 4.06 47.38
CA ASN A 318 16.15 4.68 47.71
C ASN A 318 16.05 5.63 48.91
N ASN A 319 14.99 6.45 49.00
CA ASN A 319 14.76 7.28 50.19
C ASN A 319 14.55 6.44 51.45
N MET A 320 13.89 5.29 51.30
CA MET A 320 13.65 4.33 52.38
C MET A 320 14.97 3.70 52.87
N GLU A 321 15.86 3.34 51.94
CA GLU A 321 17.18 2.78 52.26
C GLU A 321 17.99 3.67 53.19
N GLU A 322 18.02 4.99 52.92
CA GLU A 322 18.77 5.95 53.72
C GLU A 322 18.26 5.99 55.18
N ASN A 323 16.94 5.89 55.37
CA ASN A 323 16.31 5.84 56.69
C ASN A 323 16.60 4.51 57.41
N VAL A 324 16.45 3.38 56.70
CA VAL A 324 16.71 2.03 57.25
C VAL A 324 18.18 1.83 57.62
N ALA A 325 19.11 2.32 56.80
CA ALA A 325 20.54 2.22 57.08
C ALA A 325 20.95 2.98 58.37
N GLN A 326 20.25 4.08 58.70
CA GLN A 326 20.53 4.89 59.89
C GLN A 326 19.84 4.36 61.15
N ASN A 327 18.58 3.89 61.04
CA ASN A 327 17.74 3.59 62.20
C ASN A 327 17.46 2.09 62.40
N LEU A 328 17.57 1.26 61.35
CA LEU A 328 17.17 -0.16 61.35
C LEU A 328 18.12 -1.04 60.50
N PRO A 329 19.42 -1.15 60.83
CA PRO A 329 20.42 -1.78 59.95
C PRO A 329 20.10 -3.25 59.58
N ASN A 330 19.45 -3.99 60.47
CA ASN A 330 19.10 -5.39 60.28
C ASN A 330 18.07 -5.61 59.14
N TYR A 331 17.33 -4.57 58.75
CA TYR A 331 16.30 -4.62 57.69
C TYR A 331 16.80 -4.14 56.32
N HIS A 332 18.09 -3.80 56.21
CA HIS A 332 18.69 -3.36 54.95
C HIS A 332 18.62 -4.44 53.85
N SER A 333 18.62 -5.72 54.21
CA SER A 333 18.46 -6.85 53.28
C SER A 333 17.11 -6.84 52.56
N ALA A 334 16.02 -6.50 53.26
CA ALA A 334 14.67 -6.40 52.68
C ALA A 334 14.59 -5.28 51.62
N VAL A 335 15.22 -4.13 51.89
CA VAL A 335 15.32 -3.03 50.92
C VAL A 335 16.10 -3.46 49.68
N ASN A 336 17.18 -4.24 49.83
CA ASN A 336 17.95 -4.75 48.70
C ASN A 336 17.15 -5.75 47.85
N ILE A 337 16.34 -6.62 48.47
CA ILE A 337 15.42 -7.52 47.74
C ILE A 337 14.43 -6.69 46.92
N MET A 338 13.84 -5.65 47.51
CA MET A 338 12.92 -4.75 46.81
C MET A 338 13.60 -4.05 45.62
N LYS A 339 14.83 -3.57 45.79
CA LYS A 339 15.62 -2.96 44.70
C LYS A 339 15.88 -3.93 43.55
N GLN A 340 16.25 -5.17 43.85
CA GLN A 340 16.49 -6.18 42.83
C GLN A 340 15.23 -6.45 42.01
N ARG A 341 14.06 -6.55 42.68
CA ARG A 341 12.76 -6.72 41.99
C ARG A 341 12.42 -5.54 41.09
N ILE A 342 12.68 -4.30 41.55
CA ILE A 342 12.49 -3.08 40.74
C ILE A 342 13.42 -3.09 39.52
N GLU A 343 14.67 -3.54 39.66
CA GLU A 343 15.63 -3.64 38.56
C GLU A 343 15.21 -4.68 37.52
N GLU A 344 14.74 -5.84 37.97
CA GLU A 344 14.16 -6.89 37.09
C GLU A 344 12.94 -6.35 36.32
N ALA A 345 12.00 -5.71 37.01
CA ALA A 345 10.85 -5.04 36.40
C ALA A 345 11.24 -3.97 35.38
N THR A 346 12.26 -3.16 35.70
CA THR A 346 12.78 -2.12 34.78
C THR A 346 13.26 -2.75 33.49
N LYS A 347 14.10 -3.78 33.61
CA LYS A 347 14.71 -4.46 32.46
C LYS A 347 13.67 -5.16 31.59
N ASP A 348 12.70 -5.82 32.21
CA ASP A 348 11.64 -6.53 31.50
C ASP A 348 10.72 -5.54 30.77
N ASN A 349 10.30 -4.46 31.43
CA ASN A 349 9.50 -3.40 30.81
C ASN A 349 10.24 -2.72 29.64
N GLU A 350 11.52 -2.38 29.80
CA GLU A 350 12.35 -1.78 28.74
C GLU A 350 12.52 -2.70 27.54
N LYS A 351 12.72 -4.01 27.78
CA LYS A 351 12.86 -5.00 26.72
C LYS A 351 11.60 -5.10 25.86
N LEU A 352 10.43 -5.18 26.50
CA LEU A 352 9.16 -5.24 25.78
C LEU A 352 8.86 -3.92 25.07
N LEU A 353 9.03 -2.78 25.76
CA LEU A 353 8.80 -1.45 25.20
C LEU A 353 9.67 -1.18 23.97
N SER A 354 10.97 -1.47 24.04
CA SER A 354 11.89 -1.27 22.90
C SER A 354 11.52 -2.13 21.70
N SER A 355 11.27 -3.42 21.92
CA SER A 355 10.89 -4.36 20.85
C SER A 355 9.55 -3.98 20.23
N LEU A 356 8.56 -3.60 21.05
CA LEU A 356 7.23 -3.20 20.58
C LEU A 356 7.27 -1.87 19.82
N THR A 357 8.09 -0.92 20.27
CA THR A 357 8.28 0.39 19.61
C THR A 357 8.92 0.22 18.24
N GLU A 358 9.91 -0.66 18.12
CA GLU A 358 10.53 -1.00 16.83
C GLU A 358 9.49 -1.60 15.86
N ASP A 359 8.75 -2.63 16.29
CA ASP A 359 7.73 -3.28 15.46
C ASP A 359 6.60 -2.30 15.05
N VAL A 360 6.13 -1.45 15.96
CA VAL A 360 5.12 -0.40 15.66
C VAL A 360 5.66 0.64 14.68
N SER A 361 6.94 1.02 14.81
CA SER A 361 7.59 1.96 13.89
C SER A 361 7.72 1.36 12.50
N THR A 362 8.17 0.10 12.40
CA THR A 362 8.27 -0.63 11.12
C THR A 362 6.90 -0.75 10.46
N GLN A 363 5.87 -1.13 11.21
CA GLN A 363 4.50 -1.22 10.66
C GLN A 363 3.97 0.14 10.18
N LYS A 364 4.29 1.23 10.88
CA LYS A 364 3.95 2.59 10.44
C LYS A 364 4.65 2.95 9.13
N GLN A 365 5.95 2.66 9.02
CA GLN A 365 6.72 2.93 7.80
C GLN A 365 6.17 2.19 6.58
N LEU A 366 5.72 0.94 6.75
CA LEU A 366 5.07 0.17 5.67
C LEU A 366 3.78 0.86 5.19
N VAL A 367 2.94 1.31 6.12
CA VAL A 367 1.68 2.01 5.78
C VAL A 367 1.95 3.37 5.13
N ASP A 368 2.91 4.13 5.63
CA ASP A 368 3.30 5.43 5.06
C ASP A 368 3.85 5.25 3.63
N MET A 369 4.72 4.27 3.40
CA MET A 369 5.26 3.93 2.08
C MET A 369 4.15 3.52 1.10
N GLN A 370 3.19 2.72 1.55
CA GLN A 370 2.02 2.36 0.75
C GLN A 370 1.20 3.60 0.34
N ASN A 371 0.92 4.50 1.28
CA ASN A 371 0.11 5.68 1.00
C ASN A 371 0.81 6.63 0.03
N ASP A 372 2.14 6.77 0.14
CA ASP A 372 2.94 7.53 -0.82
C ASP A 372 2.89 6.90 -2.22
N LEU A 373 2.98 5.57 -2.33
CA LEU A 373 2.81 4.85 -3.59
C LEU A 373 1.43 5.05 -4.21
N ILE A 374 0.35 4.92 -3.42
CA ILE A 374 -1.02 5.16 -3.87
C ILE A 374 -1.17 6.58 -4.44
N ASN A 375 -0.62 7.59 -3.74
CA ASN A 375 -0.68 8.98 -4.19
C ASN A 375 0.12 9.20 -5.48
N GLN A 376 1.27 8.54 -5.65
CA GLN A 376 2.07 8.61 -6.88
C GLN A 376 1.35 7.93 -8.05
N LEU A 377 0.84 6.71 -7.83
CA LEU A 377 0.07 5.95 -8.82
C LEU A 377 -1.17 6.72 -9.27
N SER A 378 -1.93 7.34 -8.36
CA SER A 378 -3.10 8.15 -8.72
C SER A 378 -2.73 9.31 -9.64
N LYS A 379 -1.65 10.05 -9.33
CA LYS A 379 -1.18 11.16 -10.17
C LYS A 379 -0.71 10.68 -11.54
N LEU A 380 0.06 9.60 -11.58
CA LEU A 380 0.52 9.00 -12.84
C LEU A 380 -0.65 8.49 -13.68
N ASN A 381 -1.67 7.90 -13.04
CA ASN A 381 -2.87 7.44 -13.70
C ASN A 381 -3.66 8.60 -14.32
N ASP A 382 -3.83 9.71 -13.61
CA ASP A 382 -4.48 10.90 -14.17
C ASP A 382 -3.72 11.42 -15.41
N CYS A 383 -2.38 11.49 -15.33
CA CYS A 383 -1.54 11.88 -16.46
C CYS A 383 -1.61 10.88 -17.62
N ALA A 384 -1.61 9.57 -17.34
CA ALA A 384 -1.73 8.51 -18.33
C ALA A 384 -3.07 8.59 -19.07
N ILE A 385 -4.18 8.79 -18.35
CA ILE A 385 -5.51 9.00 -18.94
C ILE A 385 -5.52 10.25 -19.83
N MET A 386 -4.86 11.34 -19.42
CA MET A 386 -4.74 12.54 -20.25
C MET A 386 -3.96 12.28 -21.54
N VAL A 387 -2.83 11.58 -21.46
CA VAL A 387 -2.01 11.24 -22.64
C VAL A 387 -2.75 10.27 -23.55
N HIS A 388 -3.40 9.25 -23.01
CA HIS A 388 -4.18 8.26 -23.75
C HIS A 388 -5.27 8.92 -24.61
N ASN A 389 -6.06 9.81 -24.00
CA ASN A 389 -7.19 10.48 -24.68
C ASN A 389 -6.79 11.69 -25.53
N ALA A 390 -5.53 12.13 -25.49
CA ALA A 390 -5.09 13.28 -26.28
C ALA A 390 -5.00 12.90 -27.77
N PRO A 391 -5.37 13.83 -28.68
CA PRO A 391 -5.14 13.63 -30.11
C PRO A 391 -3.65 13.45 -30.40
N TYR A 392 -3.33 12.72 -31.49
CA TYR A 392 -1.95 12.47 -31.89
C TYR A 392 -1.18 13.79 -32.09
N ASP A 393 -0.02 13.90 -31.43
CA ASP A 393 0.95 14.98 -31.60
C ASP A 393 2.39 14.44 -31.44
N GLU A 394 3.38 15.13 -32.00
CA GLU A 394 4.81 14.72 -31.96
C GLU A 394 5.38 14.62 -30.54
N THR A 395 4.74 15.23 -29.54
CA THR A 395 5.17 15.22 -28.14
C THR A 395 4.58 14.07 -27.31
N LYS A 396 3.53 13.41 -27.81
CA LYS A 396 2.82 12.30 -27.13
C LYS A 396 3.77 11.13 -26.82
N ALA A 397 4.68 10.80 -27.75
CA ALA A 397 5.72 9.78 -27.54
C ALA A 397 6.65 10.11 -26.37
N ALA A 398 7.16 11.34 -26.31
CA ALA A 398 8.06 11.78 -25.24
C ALA A 398 7.36 11.80 -23.88
N ARG A 399 6.09 12.22 -23.83
CA ARG A 399 5.29 12.20 -22.59
C ARG A 399 5.01 10.78 -22.10
N LEU A 400 4.72 9.84 -23.02
CA LEU A 400 4.51 8.44 -22.68
C LEU A 400 5.78 7.80 -22.11
N GLU A 401 6.93 8.08 -22.71
CA GLU A 401 8.24 7.63 -22.23
C GLU A 401 8.56 8.19 -20.84
N GLU A 402 8.25 9.47 -20.58
CA GLU A 402 8.38 10.08 -19.25
C GLU A 402 7.50 9.35 -18.22
N LEU A 403 6.23 9.07 -18.55
CA LEU A 403 5.33 8.32 -17.67
C LEU A 403 5.80 6.89 -17.39
N LYS A 404 6.32 6.18 -18.39
CA LYS A 404 6.90 4.84 -18.21
C LYS A 404 8.13 4.87 -17.31
N ASN A 405 8.99 5.87 -17.46
CA ASN A 405 10.16 6.05 -16.60
C ASN A 405 9.77 6.35 -15.14
N GLU A 406 8.76 7.20 -14.91
CA GLU A 406 8.22 7.43 -13.57
C GLU A 406 7.54 6.19 -12.98
N LEU A 407 6.79 5.43 -13.79
CA LEU A 407 6.22 4.14 -13.37
C LEU A 407 7.31 3.13 -13.01
N GLY A 408 8.45 3.14 -13.70
CA GLY A 408 9.63 2.34 -13.35
C GLY A 408 10.15 2.63 -11.94
N LYS A 409 10.23 3.92 -11.55
CA LYS A 409 10.62 4.30 -10.18
C LYS A 409 9.60 3.81 -9.15
N VAL A 410 8.30 3.87 -9.48
CA VAL A 410 7.23 3.32 -8.64
C VAL A 410 7.39 1.81 -8.48
N SER A 411 7.78 1.09 -9.53
CA SER A 411 8.06 -0.34 -9.47
C SER A 411 9.18 -0.67 -8.48
N ASP A 412 10.27 0.10 -8.49
CA ASP A 412 11.39 -0.12 -7.56
C ASP A 412 10.94 0.04 -6.09
N ILE A 413 10.15 1.08 -5.79
CA ILE A 413 9.61 1.33 -4.45
C ILE A 413 8.58 0.26 -4.06
N LEU A 414 7.74 -0.18 -5.01
CA LEU A 414 6.77 -1.25 -4.76
C LEU A 414 7.47 -2.58 -4.42
N GLU A 415 8.59 -2.88 -5.05
CA GLU A 415 9.37 -4.07 -4.72
C GLU A 415 10.06 -3.94 -3.35
N GLU A 416 10.57 -2.74 -3.01
CA GLU A 416 11.07 -2.45 -1.66
C GLU A 416 9.98 -2.66 -0.60
N LEU A 417 8.75 -2.20 -0.86
CA LEU A 417 7.60 -2.38 0.04
C LEU A 417 7.29 -3.87 0.26
N LYS A 418 7.28 -4.68 -0.81
CA LYS A 418 7.08 -6.14 -0.72
C LYS A 418 8.18 -6.85 0.07
N GLU A 419 9.43 -6.46 -0.11
CA GLU A 419 10.54 -7.05 0.64
C GLU A 419 10.44 -6.69 2.12
N LYS A 420 10.13 -5.43 2.44
CA LYS A 420 9.92 -4.99 3.83
C LYS A 420 8.70 -5.63 4.48
N GLU A 421 7.64 -5.92 3.74
CA GLU A 421 6.48 -6.67 4.25
C GLU A 421 6.85 -8.09 4.68
N LYS A 422 7.82 -8.73 4.00
CA LYS A 422 8.29 -10.09 4.34
C LYS A 422 9.17 -10.11 5.59
N GLU A 423 9.69 -8.97 6.03
CA GLU A 423 10.50 -8.91 7.26
C GLU A 423 9.64 -9.27 8.47
N PRO A 424 10.12 -10.16 9.37
CA PRO A 424 9.30 -10.67 10.46
C PRO A 424 9.05 -9.61 11.53
N ILE A 425 7.83 -9.08 11.58
CA ILE A 425 7.30 -8.32 12.71
C ILE A 425 6.79 -9.32 13.76
N LYS A 426 7.38 -9.32 14.96
CA LYS A 426 7.23 -10.44 15.90
C LYS A 426 6.11 -10.24 16.91
N LEU A 427 5.94 -9.01 17.39
CA LEU A 427 5.01 -8.64 18.45
C LEU A 427 3.73 -7.99 17.90
N VAL A 428 3.74 -7.56 16.64
CA VAL A 428 2.67 -6.78 16.04
C VAL A 428 2.18 -7.43 14.74
N GLN A 429 0.87 -7.52 14.57
CA GLN A 429 0.25 -7.93 13.32
C GLN A 429 0.21 -6.77 12.34
N HIS A 430 0.30 -7.06 11.03
CA HIS A 430 0.12 -6.02 10.02
C HIS A 430 -1.23 -5.31 10.17
N SER A 431 -1.22 -3.99 9.97
CA SER A 431 -2.42 -3.17 10.02
C SER A 431 -3.40 -3.57 8.91
N ASN A 432 -4.70 -3.52 9.20
CA ASN A 432 -5.76 -3.69 8.20
C ASN A 432 -5.74 -2.63 7.09
N ASP A 433 -5.03 -1.51 7.33
CA ASP A 433 -4.80 -0.44 6.36
C ASP A 433 -3.71 -0.80 5.34
N LEU A 434 -2.84 -1.76 5.67
CA LEU A 434 -1.83 -2.29 4.75
C LEU A 434 -2.50 -3.31 3.80
N ARG A 435 -2.63 -2.91 2.53
CA ARG A 435 -3.27 -3.64 1.43
C ARG A 435 -2.39 -3.57 0.19
N ILE A 436 -1.21 -4.17 0.26
CA ILE A 436 -0.22 -4.16 -0.82
C ILE A 436 -0.78 -4.74 -2.13
N SER A 437 -1.67 -5.74 -2.06
CA SER A 437 -2.36 -6.28 -3.24
C SER A 437 -3.12 -5.20 -4.03
N SER A 438 -3.79 -4.28 -3.35
CA SER A 438 -4.51 -3.18 -4.02
C SER A 438 -3.56 -2.22 -4.73
N VAL A 439 -2.33 -2.03 -4.22
CA VAL A 439 -1.31 -1.19 -4.87
C VAL A 439 -0.74 -1.90 -6.08
N ILE A 440 -0.51 -3.21 -5.98
CA ILE A 440 -0.11 -4.06 -7.12
C ILE A 440 -1.15 -3.98 -8.23
N ASP A 441 -2.43 -4.16 -7.90
CA ASP A 441 -3.52 -4.07 -8.89
C ASP A 441 -3.55 -2.69 -9.56
N GLN A 442 -3.37 -1.60 -8.81
CA GLN A 442 -3.31 -0.24 -9.38
C GLN A 442 -2.11 -0.06 -10.32
N TYR A 443 -0.94 -0.55 -9.92
CA TYR A 443 0.27 -0.53 -10.74
C TYR A 443 0.08 -1.32 -12.05
N GLU A 444 -0.46 -2.54 -11.97
CA GLU A 444 -0.69 -3.39 -13.14
C GLU A 444 -1.70 -2.76 -14.12
N ASN A 445 -2.81 -2.22 -13.60
CA ASN A 445 -3.79 -1.51 -14.42
C ASN A 445 -3.18 -0.29 -15.13
N LEU A 446 -2.37 0.50 -14.43
CA LEU A 446 -1.68 1.63 -15.03
C LEU A 446 -0.65 1.19 -16.08
N ASN A 447 0.12 0.15 -15.79
CA ASN A 447 1.08 -0.41 -16.74
C ASN A 447 0.38 -0.92 -18.01
N GLN A 448 -0.77 -1.58 -17.86
CA GLN A 448 -1.61 -1.99 -18.98
C GLN A 448 -2.07 -0.78 -19.80
N LEU A 449 -2.62 0.26 -19.16
CA LEU A 449 -3.05 1.49 -19.84
C LEU A 449 -1.90 2.15 -20.63
N LEU A 450 -0.69 2.21 -20.06
CA LEU A 450 0.47 2.78 -20.75
C LEU A 450 0.90 1.93 -21.96
N ASN A 451 0.82 0.61 -21.87
CA ASN A 451 1.13 -0.30 -22.99
C ASN A 451 0.06 -0.22 -24.09
N GLU A 452 -1.22 -0.16 -23.73
CA GLU A 452 -2.31 0.08 -24.69
C GLU A 452 -2.14 1.44 -25.39
N THR A 453 -1.71 2.47 -24.66
CA THR A 453 -1.41 3.79 -25.23
C THR A 453 -0.20 3.76 -26.17
N GLU A 454 0.82 2.97 -25.87
CA GLU A 454 1.98 2.76 -26.75
C GLU A 454 1.56 2.08 -28.07
N GLU A 455 0.77 1.01 -27.98
CA GLU A 455 0.26 0.30 -29.16
C GLU A 455 -0.61 1.22 -30.01
N GLN A 456 -1.51 1.99 -29.40
CA GLN A 456 -2.29 3.01 -30.09
C GLN A 456 -1.40 4.03 -30.80
N LEU A 457 -0.36 4.54 -30.12
CA LEU A 457 0.55 5.53 -30.70
C LEU A 457 1.34 4.95 -31.89
N MET A 458 1.81 3.70 -31.79
CA MET A 458 2.48 3.01 -32.90
C MET A 458 1.55 2.86 -34.11
N ASN A 459 0.27 2.52 -33.87
CA ASN A 459 -0.74 2.42 -34.91
C ASN A 459 -1.06 3.79 -35.55
N GLU A 460 -1.19 4.86 -34.75
CA GLU A 460 -1.39 6.23 -35.23
C GLU A 460 -0.21 6.71 -36.09
N ASP A 461 1.03 6.46 -35.65
CA ASP A 461 2.26 6.84 -36.38
C ASP A 461 2.41 6.08 -37.71
N ALA A 462 2.13 4.78 -37.69
CA ALA A 462 2.12 3.95 -38.88
C ALA A 462 1.02 4.39 -39.86
N TYR A 463 -0.17 4.74 -39.36
CA TYR A 463 -1.26 5.28 -40.17
C TYR A 463 -0.84 6.58 -40.87
N VAL A 464 -0.30 7.55 -40.15
CA VAL A 464 0.14 8.84 -40.71
C VAL A 464 1.23 8.63 -41.77
N THR A 465 2.20 7.75 -41.50
CA THR A 465 3.28 7.42 -42.43
C THR A 465 2.75 6.79 -43.72
N LEU A 466 1.85 5.80 -43.60
CA LEU A 466 1.24 5.14 -44.76
C LEU A 466 0.33 6.08 -45.54
N GLN A 467 -0.45 6.93 -44.87
CA GLN A 467 -1.28 7.95 -45.51
C GLN A 467 -0.43 8.92 -46.34
N SER A 468 0.70 9.40 -45.80
CA SER A 468 1.62 10.26 -46.54
C SER A 468 2.26 9.52 -47.72
N THR A 469 2.63 8.26 -47.53
CA THR A 469 3.19 7.42 -48.60
C THR A 469 2.18 7.28 -49.73
N ILE A 470 0.95 6.86 -49.44
CA ILE A 470 -0.13 6.72 -50.43
C ILE A 470 -0.35 8.04 -51.16
N SER A 471 -0.47 9.16 -50.42
CA SER A 471 -0.71 10.46 -51.07
C SER A 471 0.43 10.92 -51.98
N ASN A 472 1.69 10.59 -51.67
CA ASN A 472 2.84 11.00 -52.49
C ASN A 472 2.97 10.12 -53.72
N GLU A 473 2.90 8.80 -53.54
CA GLU A 473 3.00 7.83 -54.63
C GLU A 473 1.83 7.96 -55.63
N THR A 474 0.60 8.19 -55.16
CA THR A 474 -0.56 8.50 -56.04
C THR A 474 -0.29 9.74 -56.90
N LYS A 475 0.35 10.79 -56.35
CA LYS A 475 0.66 12.02 -57.11
C LYS A 475 1.73 11.78 -58.17
N GLU A 476 2.77 11.03 -57.86
CA GLU A 476 3.82 10.67 -58.83
C GLU A 476 3.25 9.84 -59.98
N LEU A 477 2.41 8.84 -59.66
CA LEU A 477 1.71 8.04 -60.67
C LEU A 477 0.80 8.89 -61.57
N GLN A 478 -0.01 9.77 -60.98
CA GLN A 478 -0.88 10.66 -61.75
C GLN A 478 -0.07 11.59 -62.65
N TYR A 479 1.05 12.14 -62.15
CA TYR A 479 1.93 13.00 -62.93
C TYR A 479 2.48 12.28 -64.17
N VAL A 480 2.96 11.03 -64.01
CA VAL A 480 3.50 10.24 -65.13
C VAL A 480 2.40 9.91 -66.15
N VAL A 481 1.18 9.54 -65.71
CA VAL A 481 0.04 9.32 -66.61
C VAL A 481 -0.32 10.58 -67.37
N ASP A 482 -0.38 11.73 -66.70
CA ASP A 482 -0.74 13.01 -67.31
C ASP A 482 0.28 13.42 -68.38
N GLU A 483 1.58 13.25 -68.12
CA GLU A 483 2.65 13.52 -69.10
C GLU A 483 2.57 12.57 -70.30
N ALA A 484 2.34 11.27 -70.07
CA ALA A 484 2.19 10.30 -71.16
C ALA A 484 0.93 10.58 -72.00
N SER A 485 -0.18 10.95 -71.35
CA SER A 485 -1.43 11.33 -72.01
C SER A 485 -1.28 12.59 -72.87
N LYS A 486 -0.41 13.54 -72.47
CA LYS A 486 -0.08 14.71 -73.31
C LYS A 486 0.61 14.29 -74.60
N VAL A 487 1.55 13.35 -74.52
CA VAL A 487 2.24 12.81 -75.70
C VAL A 487 1.28 11.99 -76.57
N GLU A 488 0.39 11.19 -75.96
CA GLU A 488 -0.65 10.45 -76.67
C GLU A 488 -1.53 11.40 -77.50
N ASN A 489 -1.91 12.55 -76.95
CA ASN A 489 -2.77 13.50 -77.64
C ASN A 489 -2.02 14.51 -78.53
N ASP A 490 -0.68 14.48 -78.55
CA ASP A 490 0.11 15.41 -79.36
C ASP A 490 0.10 15.00 -80.84
N ILE A 491 -0.41 15.89 -81.69
CA ILE A 491 -0.48 15.72 -83.14
C ILE A 491 0.91 15.72 -83.82
N ASN A 492 1.94 16.22 -83.13
CA ASN A 492 3.32 16.29 -83.60
C ASN A 492 4.21 15.19 -82.99
N ALA A 493 3.65 14.30 -82.18
CA ALA A 493 4.43 13.27 -81.49
C ALA A 493 5.26 12.44 -82.49
N THR A 494 6.56 12.34 -82.21
CA THR A 494 7.47 11.51 -83.00
C THR A 494 7.59 10.11 -82.41
N THR A 495 8.15 9.17 -83.17
CA THR A 495 8.49 7.82 -82.70
C THR A 495 9.32 7.83 -81.41
N ASN A 496 10.23 8.80 -81.25
CA ASN A 496 11.03 8.94 -80.05
C ASN A 496 10.22 9.45 -78.86
N ASP A 497 9.30 10.39 -79.07
CA ASP A 497 8.43 10.92 -78.02
C ASP A 497 7.50 9.82 -77.48
N LEU A 498 6.87 9.06 -78.39
CA LEU A 498 6.02 7.92 -78.04
C LEU A 498 6.79 6.86 -77.26
N LYS A 499 7.98 6.49 -77.73
CA LYS A 499 8.83 5.51 -77.05
C LYS A 499 9.27 5.99 -75.66
N LYS A 500 9.66 7.25 -75.53
CA LYS A 500 10.03 7.84 -74.24
C LYS A 500 8.85 7.84 -73.27
N ALA A 501 7.64 8.20 -73.73
CA ALA A 501 6.44 8.16 -72.89
C ALA A 501 6.10 6.74 -72.40
N ILE A 502 6.25 5.72 -73.27
CA ILE A 502 6.09 4.31 -72.91
C ILE A 502 7.13 3.88 -71.86
N ASP A 503 8.39 4.27 -72.05
CA ASP A 503 9.47 3.94 -71.11
C ASP A 503 9.24 4.63 -69.75
N ASP A 504 8.82 5.90 -69.75
CA ASP A 504 8.47 6.67 -68.54
C ASP A 504 7.29 6.01 -67.80
N LEU A 505 6.24 5.56 -68.51
CA LEU A 505 5.14 4.77 -67.92
C LEU A 505 5.64 3.44 -67.32
N LYS A 506 6.50 2.71 -68.04
CA LYS A 506 7.07 1.44 -67.55
C LYS A 506 7.90 1.64 -66.29
N ASN A 507 8.67 2.71 -66.22
CA ASN A 507 9.43 3.08 -65.02
C ASN A 507 8.50 3.52 -63.89
N GLY A 508 7.46 4.31 -64.21
CA GLY A 508 6.46 4.79 -63.26
C GLY A 508 5.69 3.67 -62.56
N ARG A 509 5.50 2.50 -63.20
CA ARG A 509 4.85 1.34 -62.58
C ARG A 509 5.51 0.86 -61.28
N SER A 510 6.78 1.19 -61.03
CA SER A 510 7.41 0.87 -59.75
C SER A 510 6.71 1.54 -58.55
N HIS A 511 6.13 2.73 -58.75
CA HIS A 511 5.35 3.44 -57.74
C HIS A 511 4.02 2.73 -57.41
N LEU A 512 3.39 2.03 -58.38
CA LEU A 512 2.19 1.21 -58.14
C LEU A 512 2.49 0.07 -57.16
N THR A 513 3.68 -0.55 -57.27
CA THR A 513 4.10 -1.60 -56.32
C THR A 513 4.24 -1.05 -54.91
N VAL A 514 4.82 0.14 -54.74
CA VAL A 514 4.95 0.81 -53.43
C VAL A 514 3.56 1.15 -52.86
N LEU A 515 2.64 1.60 -53.71
CA LEU A 515 1.26 1.90 -53.34
C LEU A 515 0.52 0.63 -52.87
N GLN A 516 0.72 -0.49 -53.57
CA GLN A 516 0.17 -1.80 -53.21
C GLN A 516 0.73 -2.30 -51.86
N ASP A 517 2.05 -2.21 -51.66
CA ASP A 517 2.68 -2.58 -50.40
C ASP A 517 2.18 -1.71 -49.23
N ALA A 518 1.95 -0.41 -49.46
CA ALA A 518 1.38 0.49 -48.46
C ALA A 518 -0.08 0.14 -48.14
N TYR A 519 -0.86 -0.22 -49.16
CA TYR A 519 -2.24 -0.69 -49.01
C TYR A 519 -2.32 -1.99 -48.21
N ASP A 520 -1.46 -2.97 -48.49
CA ASP A 520 -1.45 -4.26 -47.79
C ASP A 520 -1.08 -4.06 -46.30
N LYS A 521 -0.17 -3.13 -46.00
CA LYS A 521 0.18 -2.80 -44.61
C LYS A 521 -0.97 -2.18 -43.83
N LEU A 522 -1.85 -1.41 -44.47
CA LEU A 522 -3.01 -0.82 -43.79
C LEU A 522 -3.94 -1.89 -43.18
N GLU A 523 -4.01 -3.10 -43.73
CA GLU A 523 -4.83 -4.19 -43.18
C GLU A 523 -4.39 -4.60 -41.77
N THR A 524 -3.12 -4.40 -41.44
CA THR A 524 -2.56 -4.77 -40.12
C THR A 524 -2.82 -3.71 -39.05
N ILE A 525 -3.31 -2.53 -39.43
CA ILE A 525 -3.59 -1.41 -38.53
C ILE A 525 -5.11 -1.30 -38.34
N PRO A 526 -5.61 -1.17 -37.10
CA PRO A 526 -7.03 -0.96 -36.84
C PRO A 526 -7.53 0.39 -37.38
N ASP A 527 -8.83 0.48 -37.64
CA ASP A 527 -9.55 1.71 -38.08
C ASP A 527 -9.06 2.35 -39.39
N THR A 528 -8.44 1.56 -40.28
CA THR A 528 -7.93 2.05 -41.57
C THR A 528 -8.89 1.87 -42.75
N ASP A 529 -10.07 1.31 -42.55
CA ASP A 529 -11.02 0.93 -43.61
C ASP A 529 -11.32 2.07 -44.59
N SER A 530 -11.51 3.30 -44.07
CA SER A 530 -11.76 4.46 -44.93
C SER A 530 -10.56 4.82 -45.80
N LEU A 531 -9.33 4.69 -45.29
CA LEU A 531 -8.13 4.96 -46.05
C LEU A 531 -7.85 3.84 -47.06
N ARG A 532 -8.10 2.57 -46.67
CA ARG A 532 -8.00 1.41 -47.56
C ARG A 532 -8.96 1.52 -48.73
N ALA A 533 -10.24 1.83 -48.49
CA ALA A 533 -11.23 1.99 -49.55
C ALA A 533 -10.79 3.07 -50.56
N LYS A 534 -10.34 4.23 -50.04
CA LYS A 534 -9.83 5.32 -50.88
C LYS A 534 -8.59 4.91 -51.68
N ALA A 535 -7.61 4.27 -51.04
CA ALA A 535 -6.39 3.81 -51.70
C ALA A 535 -6.69 2.74 -52.77
N PHE A 536 -7.62 1.83 -52.50
CA PHE A 536 -8.05 0.81 -53.47
C PHE A 536 -8.69 1.44 -54.71
N ASP A 537 -9.58 2.41 -54.53
CA ASP A 537 -10.21 3.14 -55.64
C ASP A 537 -9.16 3.91 -56.47
N GLU A 538 -8.21 4.57 -55.81
CA GLU A 538 -7.09 5.27 -56.46
C GLU A 538 -6.17 4.31 -57.23
N ILE A 539 -5.75 3.19 -56.62
CA ILE A 539 -4.93 2.14 -57.27
C ILE A 539 -5.64 1.61 -58.51
N SER A 540 -6.92 1.25 -58.38
CA SER A 540 -7.69 0.66 -59.48
C SER A 540 -7.80 1.63 -60.66
N THR A 541 -8.11 2.90 -60.37
CA THR A 541 -8.23 3.95 -61.38
C THR A 541 -6.90 4.22 -62.07
N LEU A 542 -5.81 4.38 -61.31
CA LEU A 542 -4.48 4.62 -61.86
C LEU A 542 -4.00 3.44 -62.71
N ASN A 543 -4.22 2.21 -62.25
CA ASN A 543 -3.80 1.02 -63.00
C ASN A 543 -4.53 0.89 -64.35
N GLU A 544 -5.84 1.19 -64.37
CA GLU A 544 -6.60 1.25 -65.63
C GLU A 544 -6.11 2.35 -66.56
N GLN A 545 -5.81 3.54 -66.03
CA GLN A 545 -5.25 4.65 -66.82
C GLN A 545 -3.88 4.32 -67.41
N TYR A 546 -2.96 3.75 -66.61
CA TYR A 546 -1.64 3.30 -67.07
C TYR A 546 -1.76 2.29 -68.22
N ASP A 547 -2.65 1.30 -68.08
CA ASP A 547 -2.85 0.27 -69.10
C ASP A 547 -3.48 0.83 -70.37
N ASN A 548 -4.40 1.78 -70.26
CA ASN A 548 -5.08 2.38 -71.40
C ASN A 548 -4.14 3.30 -72.19
N VAL A 549 -3.50 4.26 -71.51
CA VAL A 549 -2.54 5.19 -72.14
C VAL A 549 -1.34 4.41 -72.70
N GLY A 550 -0.83 3.42 -71.96
CA GLY A 550 0.26 2.56 -72.41
C GLY A 550 -0.08 1.81 -73.70
N ARG A 551 -1.25 1.15 -73.76
CA ARG A 551 -1.70 0.44 -74.97
C ARG A 551 -1.90 1.38 -76.15
N ASN A 552 -2.53 2.53 -75.95
CA ASN A 552 -2.76 3.50 -77.02
C ASN A 552 -1.44 4.04 -77.61
N LEU A 553 -0.45 4.32 -76.74
CA LEU A 553 0.89 4.73 -77.18
C LEU A 553 1.62 3.61 -77.93
N GLU A 554 1.56 2.36 -77.44
CA GLU A 554 2.18 1.20 -78.09
C GLU A 554 1.55 0.93 -79.47
N ASP A 555 0.22 0.90 -79.56
CA ASP A 555 -0.51 0.71 -80.82
C ASP A 555 -0.16 1.80 -81.84
N ARG A 556 -0.11 3.07 -81.40
CA ARG A 556 0.23 4.20 -82.26
C ARG A 556 1.69 4.18 -82.70
N LEU A 557 2.61 3.75 -81.83
CA LEU A 557 4.02 3.58 -82.15
C LEU A 557 4.22 2.48 -83.21
N ASP A 558 3.58 1.32 -83.04
CA ASP A 558 3.67 0.20 -83.97
C ASP A 558 3.07 0.56 -85.34
N MET A 559 1.91 1.22 -85.35
CA MET A 559 1.31 1.73 -86.59
C MET A 559 2.20 2.77 -87.27
N LEU A 560 2.81 3.69 -86.52
CA LEU A 560 3.70 4.72 -87.09
C LEU A 560 4.98 4.10 -87.67
N ASN A 561 5.56 3.10 -87.00
CA ASN A 561 6.71 2.37 -87.52
C ASN A 561 6.37 1.63 -88.83
N LYS A 562 5.22 0.96 -88.89
CA LYS A 562 4.74 0.29 -90.11
C LYS A 562 4.48 1.30 -91.23
N PHE A 563 3.90 2.46 -90.90
CA PHE A 563 3.69 3.56 -91.84
C PHE A 563 5.03 4.04 -92.42
N ASP A 564 6.04 4.28 -91.58
CA ASP A 564 7.36 4.74 -92.02
C ASP A 564 8.05 3.71 -92.94
N GLU A 565 7.96 2.41 -92.65
CA GLU A 565 8.52 1.35 -93.49
C GLU A 565 7.89 1.33 -94.89
N ILE A 566 6.56 1.43 -94.98
CA ILE A 566 5.85 1.47 -96.26
C ILE A 566 6.12 2.77 -97.00
N ALA A 567 6.16 3.90 -96.29
CA ALA A 567 6.48 5.21 -96.85
C ALA A 567 7.88 5.23 -97.48
N ASP A 568 8.89 4.65 -96.82
CA ASP A 568 10.25 4.55 -97.34
C ASP A 568 10.32 3.71 -98.62
N ASN A 569 9.58 2.59 -98.67
CA ASN A 569 9.49 1.75 -99.87
C ASN A 569 8.81 2.49 -101.05
N ILE A 570 7.69 3.16 -100.79
CA ILE A 570 6.97 3.96 -101.79
C ILE A 570 7.88 5.08 -102.30
N ASN A 571 8.53 5.84 -101.41
CA ASN A 571 9.43 6.92 -101.79
C ASN A 571 10.55 6.42 -102.73
N LYS A 572 11.11 5.24 -102.46
CA LYS A 572 12.13 4.63 -103.31
C LYS A 572 11.60 4.29 -104.70
N GLN A 573 10.45 3.61 -104.78
CA GLN A 573 9.81 3.26 -106.07
C GLN A 573 9.43 4.52 -106.86
N LEU A 574 8.96 5.54 -106.16
CA LEU A 574 8.55 6.81 -106.74
C LEU A 574 9.76 7.59 -107.28
N MET A 575 10.90 7.60 -106.57
CA MET A 575 12.17 8.14 -107.09
C MET A 575 12.65 7.41 -108.35
N ASP A 576 12.49 6.08 -108.42
CA ASP A 576 12.85 5.31 -109.61
C ASP A 576 11.97 5.72 -110.81
N LEU A 577 10.66 5.87 -110.60
CA LEU A 577 9.72 6.31 -111.64
C LEU A 577 9.93 7.77 -112.06
N GLU A 578 10.22 8.68 -111.12
CA GLU A 578 10.58 10.07 -111.42
C GLU A 578 11.83 10.15 -112.30
N ASN A 579 12.86 9.36 -111.97
CA ASN A 579 14.07 9.26 -112.76
C ASN A 579 13.81 8.69 -114.16
N ASP A 580 12.90 7.72 -114.27
CA ASP A 580 12.49 7.16 -115.55
C ASP A 580 11.72 8.19 -116.40
N ALA A 581 10.82 8.96 -115.78
CA ALA A 581 10.10 10.04 -116.44
C ALA A 581 11.04 11.14 -116.94
N TYR A 582 12.07 11.49 -116.17
CA TYR A 582 13.09 12.46 -116.58
C TYR A 582 13.94 11.98 -117.77
N LYS A 583 14.15 10.67 -117.90
CA LYS A 583 14.91 10.06 -119.00
C LYS A 583 14.07 9.80 -120.26
N LEU A 584 12.79 10.15 -120.26
CA LEU A 584 11.93 9.98 -121.44
C LEU A 584 12.44 10.86 -122.59
N GLU A 585 12.85 10.21 -123.68
CA GLU A 585 13.11 10.90 -124.94
C GLU A 585 11.79 11.32 -125.62
N ILE A 586 11.87 12.27 -126.56
CA ILE A 586 10.71 12.73 -127.33
C ILE A 586 10.13 11.52 -128.09
N PRO A 587 8.85 11.16 -127.87
CA PRO A 587 8.26 9.96 -128.44
C PRO A 587 8.21 10.06 -129.96
N ASN A 588 8.61 8.98 -130.63
CA ASN A 588 8.54 8.84 -132.07
C ASN A 588 7.95 7.48 -132.45
N ALA A 589 7.55 7.31 -133.72
CA ALA A 589 6.84 6.12 -134.15
C ALA A 589 7.64 4.80 -134.01
N SER A 590 8.96 4.86 -133.86
CA SER A 590 9.83 3.69 -133.66
C SER A 590 9.86 3.19 -132.21
N CYS A 591 9.43 4.00 -131.25
CA CYS A 591 9.36 3.58 -129.85
C CYS A 591 8.33 2.44 -129.64
N GLU A 592 8.60 1.55 -128.70
CA GLU A 592 7.71 0.44 -128.36
C GLU A 592 6.60 0.87 -127.39
N LEU A 593 5.34 0.56 -127.71
CA LEU A 593 4.19 0.83 -126.83
C LEU A 593 4.28 0.06 -125.51
N SER A 594 4.86 -1.15 -125.53
CA SER A 594 5.05 -2.01 -124.36
C SER A 594 5.87 -1.35 -123.25
N VAL A 595 6.80 -0.45 -123.59
CA VAL A 595 7.61 0.31 -122.63
C VAL A 595 6.74 1.31 -121.88
N ALA A 596 5.88 2.03 -122.61
CA ALA A 596 4.94 2.99 -122.03
C ALA A 596 3.90 2.29 -121.14
N GLU A 597 3.33 1.18 -121.62
CA GLU A 597 2.36 0.36 -120.88
C GLU A 597 2.96 -0.21 -119.59
N LYS A 598 4.22 -0.67 -119.65
CA LYS A 598 4.92 -1.15 -118.46
C LYS A 598 5.08 -0.04 -117.42
N LYS A 599 5.48 1.17 -117.82
CA LYS A 599 5.65 2.30 -116.89
C LYS A 599 4.34 2.76 -116.27
N LEU A 600 3.27 2.85 -117.07
CA LEU A 600 1.92 3.13 -116.54
C LEU A 600 1.43 2.02 -115.59
N ASN A 601 1.75 0.75 -115.87
CA ASN A 601 1.42 -0.35 -114.97
C ASN A 601 2.25 -0.32 -113.66
N ASP A 602 3.51 0.12 -113.73
CA ASP A 602 4.34 0.32 -112.53
C ASP A 602 3.80 1.48 -111.66
N VAL A 603 3.26 2.55 -112.29
CA VAL A 603 2.50 3.61 -111.59
C VAL A 603 1.24 3.06 -110.92
N ASN A 604 0.43 2.26 -111.61
CA ASN A 604 -0.79 1.67 -111.05
C ASN A 604 -0.52 0.77 -109.84
N LYS A 605 0.57 -0.02 -109.86
CA LYS A 605 1.00 -0.82 -108.70
C LYS A 605 1.41 0.06 -107.51
N LEU A 606 2.02 1.21 -107.79
CA LEU A 606 2.37 2.17 -106.74
C LEU A 606 1.13 2.87 -106.18
N GLU A 607 0.10 3.14 -106.99
CA GLU A 607 -1.21 3.60 -106.51
C GLU A 607 -1.87 2.59 -105.55
N GLU A 608 -1.78 1.28 -105.83
CA GLU A 608 -2.25 0.24 -104.91
C GLU A 608 -1.49 0.28 -103.56
N SER A 609 -0.17 0.49 -103.61
CA SER A 609 0.65 0.62 -102.39
C SER A 609 0.33 1.90 -101.61
N MET A 610 0.06 3.00 -102.32
CA MET A 610 -0.41 4.26 -101.71
C MET A 610 -1.74 4.09 -100.98
N LYS A 611 -2.64 3.24 -101.47
CA LYS A 611 -3.91 2.95 -100.79
C LYS A 611 -3.71 2.36 -99.39
N GLU A 612 -2.74 1.46 -99.21
CA GLU A 612 -2.39 0.94 -97.87
C GLU A 612 -1.85 2.06 -96.97
N LEU A 613 -1.02 2.95 -97.52
CA LEU A 613 -0.50 4.11 -96.80
C LEU A 613 -1.62 5.08 -96.35
N TYR A 614 -2.63 5.28 -97.20
CA TYR A 614 -3.83 6.05 -96.91
C TYR A 614 -4.66 5.47 -95.77
N GLU A 615 -4.89 4.15 -95.77
CA GLU A 615 -5.66 3.48 -94.71
C GLU A 615 -4.96 3.62 -93.36
N MET A 616 -3.62 3.50 -93.32
CA MET A 616 -2.84 3.73 -92.10
C MET A 616 -2.84 5.20 -91.66
N LYS A 617 -2.81 6.15 -92.61
CA LYS A 617 -2.91 7.60 -92.31
C LYS A 617 -4.19 7.93 -91.55
N GLU A 618 -5.33 7.35 -91.95
CA GLU A 618 -6.61 7.55 -91.26
C GLU A 618 -6.59 6.97 -89.84
N GLN A 619 -5.94 5.82 -89.63
CA GLN A 619 -5.79 5.22 -88.30
C GLN A 619 -4.82 5.99 -87.39
N LEU A 620 -3.81 6.63 -87.97
CA LEU A 620 -2.83 7.46 -87.26
C LEU A 620 -3.29 8.91 -87.03
N THR A 621 -4.46 9.29 -87.55
CA THR A 621 -5.04 10.62 -87.32
C THR A 621 -5.29 10.79 -85.81
N PRO A 622 -4.78 11.86 -85.17
CA PRO A 622 -4.47 13.17 -85.75
C PRO A 622 -2.99 13.47 -86.05
N LEU A 623 -2.09 12.47 -86.12
CA LEU A 623 -0.67 12.74 -86.42
C LEU A 623 -0.49 13.46 -87.76
N LEU A 624 0.27 14.55 -87.73
CA LEU A 624 0.50 15.37 -88.92
C LEU A 624 1.52 14.75 -89.89
N LYS A 625 2.53 14.03 -89.38
CA LYS A 625 3.58 13.43 -90.22
C LYS A 625 2.99 12.49 -91.30
N PRO A 626 2.12 11.51 -90.97
CA PRO A 626 1.48 10.68 -91.99
C PRO A 626 0.70 11.46 -93.04
N VAL A 627 -0.04 12.49 -92.61
CA VAL A 627 -0.85 13.34 -93.49
C VAL A 627 0.01 14.04 -94.54
N PHE A 628 1.07 14.72 -94.10
CA PHE A 628 1.98 15.42 -95.01
C PHE A 628 2.76 14.48 -95.92
N THR A 629 3.15 13.30 -95.43
CA THR A 629 3.88 12.30 -96.25
C THR A 629 3.01 11.75 -97.38
N VAL A 630 1.75 11.36 -97.08
CA VAL A 630 0.81 10.87 -98.10
C VAL A 630 0.54 11.95 -99.15
N GLU A 631 0.22 13.18 -98.72
CA GLU A 631 -0.06 14.30 -99.64
C GLU A 631 1.14 14.62 -100.55
N ASN A 632 2.37 14.55 -100.02
CA ASN A 632 3.58 14.70 -100.82
C ASN A 632 3.71 13.60 -101.88
N PHE A 633 3.54 12.33 -101.49
CA PHE A 633 3.63 11.21 -102.43
C PHE A 633 2.54 11.24 -103.50
N ASP A 634 1.31 11.60 -103.17
CA ASP A 634 0.23 11.73 -104.16
C ASP A 634 0.53 12.78 -105.21
N ASN A 635 0.98 13.96 -104.77
CA ASN A 635 1.33 15.03 -105.70
C ASN A 635 2.43 14.58 -106.66
N ARG A 636 3.49 13.95 -106.14
CA ARG A 636 4.59 13.45 -106.97
C ARG A 636 4.15 12.31 -107.89
N LEU A 637 3.33 11.37 -107.41
CA LEU A 637 2.81 10.26 -108.21
C LEU A 637 1.90 10.77 -109.35
N SER A 638 1.05 11.75 -109.06
CA SER A 638 0.19 12.41 -110.04
C SER A 638 1.00 13.08 -111.16
N ASP A 639 2.08 13.78 -110.80
CA ASP A 639 2.99 14.41 -111.76
C ASP A 639 3.67 13.37 -112.66
N VAL A 640 4.18 12.28 -112.08
CA VAL A 640 4.80 11.18 -112.82
C VAL A 640 3.80 10.49 -113.75
N ASN A 641 2.60 10.18 -113.27
CA ASN A 641 1.53 9.57 -114.06
C ASN A 641 1.17 10.45 -115.27
N LYS A 642 1.02 11.76 -115.04
CA LYS A 642 0.74 12.73 -116.10
C LYS A 642 1.83 12.72 -117.17
N ASN A 643 3.11 12.68 -116.78
CA ASN A 643 4.22 12.63 -117.73
C ASN A 643 4.20 11.35 -118.58
N PHE A 644 4.01 10.18 -117.96
CA PHE A 644 3.94 8.91 -118.70
C PHE A 644 2.68 8.83 -119.59
N GLN A 645 1.53 9.33 -119.13
CA GLN A 645 0.30 9.34 -119.92
C GLN A 645 0.42 10.25 -121.14
N GLN A 646 0.97 11.46 -120.97
CA GLN A 646 1.24 12.36 -122.11
C GLN A 646 2.20 11.72 -123.12
N TRP A 647 3.24 11.03 -122.62
CA TRP A 647 4.18 10.32 -123.48
C TRP A 647 3.51 9.16 -124.24
N TYR A 648 2.64 8.40 -123.58
CA TYR A 648 1.84 7.33 -124.18
C TYR A 648 0.91 7.88 -125.28
N ASP A 649 0.12 8.91 -124.96
CA ASP A 649 -0.85 9.50 -125.89
C ASP A 649 -0.14 10.08 -127.14
N GLU A 650 0.99 10.75 -126.95
CA GLU A 650 1.79 11.30 -128.04
C GLU A 650 2.42 10.19 -128.90
N LEU A 651 2.88 9.10 -128.28
CA LEU A 651 3.39 7.92 -128.99
C LEU A 651 2.30 7.24 -129.84
N VAL A 652 1.10 7.05 -129.28
CA VAL A 652 -0.07 6.51 -130.00
C VAL A 652 -0.39 7.40 -131.21
N ARG A 653 -0.43 8.72 -131.00
CA ARG A 653 -0.67 9.69 -132.07
C ARG A 653 0.40 9.59 -133.17
N LYS A 654 1.69 9.52 -132.82
CA LYS A 654 2.79 9.36 -133.80
C LYS A 654 2.72 8.05 -134.59
N LYS A 655 2.29 6.95 -133.97
CA LYS A 655 2.08 5.68 -134.69
C LYS A 655 0.89 5.75 -135.64
N GLN A 656 -0.22 6.36 -135.23
CA GLN A 656 -1.38 6.60 -136.11
C GLN A 656 -1.04 7.52 -137.29
N GLU A 657 -0.24 8.56 -137.07
CA GLU A 657 0.29 9.42 -138.13
C GLU A 657 1.07 8.61 -139.17
N LEU A 658 2.04 7.78 -138.72
CA LEU A 658 2.85 6.96 -139.61
C LEU A 658 2.02 5.92 -140.38
N GLU A 659 1.04 5.29 -139.73
CA GLU A 659 0.14 4.33 -140.38
C GLU A 659 -0.72 5.01 -141.45
N ALA A 660 -1.27 6.19 -141.15
CA ALA A 660 -2.03 6.98 -142.12
C ALA A 660 -1.18 7.43 -143.31
N GLU A 661 0.05 7.88 -143.07
CA GLU A 661 1.03 8.23 -144.11
C GLU A 661 1.34 7.04 -145.02
N ASN A 662 1.61 5.87 -144.44
CA ASN A 662 1.90 4.66 -145.20
C ASN A 662 0.71 4.22 -146.05
N ASN A 663 -0.50 4.22 -145.49
CA ASN A 663 -1.72 3.84 -146.19
C ASN A 663 -2.02 4.79 -147.37
N LEU A 664 -1.87 6.11 -147.16
CA LEU A 664 -2.08 7.10 -148.21
C LEU A 664 -1.02 6.96 -149.32
N SER A 665 0.25 6.79 -148.95
CA SER A 665 1.35 6.54 -149.90
C SER A 665 1.08 5.29 -150.77
N CYS A 666 0.60 4.20 -150.18
CA CYS A 666 0.21 3.00 -150.92
C CYS A 666 -0.91 3.26 -151.94
N LEU A 667 -1.96 3.98 -151.54
CA LEU A 667 -3.07 4.33 -152.45
C LEU A 667 -2.62 5.24 -153.59
N ILE A 668 -1.78 6.23 -153.31
CA ILE A 668 -1.23 7.15 -154.31
C ILE A 668 -0.36 6.41 -155.31
N ASN A 669 0.49 5.48 -154.84
CA ASN A 669 1.30 4.66 -155.73
C ASN A 669 0.44 3.78 -156.64
N ASP A 670 -0.67 3.23 -156.14
CA ASP A 670 -1.65 2.47 -156.95
C ASP A 670 -2.33 3.36 -158.02
N PHE A 671 -2.75 4.58 -157.66
CA PHE A 671 -3.30 5.55 -158.61
C PHE A 671 -2.27 5.94 -159.69
N LYS A 672 -1.05 6.28 -159.27
CA LYS A 672 0.06 6.61 -160.17
C LYS A 672 0.35 5.47 -161.15
N GLN A 673 0.42 4.23 -160.67
CA GLN A 673 0.71 3.09 -161.52
C GLN A 673 -0.44 2.82 -162.51
N THR A 674 -1.68 2.94 -162.07
CA THR A 674 -2.86 2.77 -162.93
C THR A 674 -2.89 3.83 -164.05
N LEU A 675 -2.60 5.09 -163.71
CA LEU A 675 -2.51 6.18 -164.68
C LEU A 675 -1.38 5.97 -165.70
N VAL A 676 -0.19 5.59 -165.24
CA VAL A 676 0.95 5.31 -166.14
C VAL A 676 0.64 4.16 -167.10
N ASN A 677 -0.05 3.11 -166.63
CA ASN A 677 -0.47 2.02 -167.51
C ASN A 677 -1.47 2.52 -168.57
N ALA A 678 -2.46 3.33 -168.17
CA ALA A 678 -3.42 3.92 -169.10
C ALA A 678 -2.74 4.82 -170.14
N GLU A 679 -1.83 5.71 -169.73
CA GLU A 679 -1.06 6.54 -170.67
C GLU A 679 -0.30 5.69 -171.68
N ASN A 680 0.40 4.65 -171.23
CA ASN A 680 1.15 3.74 -172.11
C ASN A 680 0.26 2.95 -173.07
N ASP A 681 -0.89 2.50 -172.61
CA ASP A 681 -1.87 1.78 -173.43
C ASP A 681 -2.48 2.71 -174.49
N PHE A 682 -2.72 3.98 -174.14
CA PHE A 682 -3.22 4.98 -175.09
C PHE A 682 -2.22 5.28 -176.21
N GLU A 683 -0.92 5.38 -175.91
CA GLU A 683 0.11 5.63 -176.93
C GLU A 683 0.22 4.49 -177.95
N LYS A 684 -0.09 3.25 -177.54
CA LYS A 684 -0.09 2.06 -178.41
C LYS A 684 -1.41 1.81 -179.12
N LEU A 685 -2.41 2.66 -178.88
CA LEU A 685 -3.77 2.44 -179.37
C LEU A 685 -3.87 2.77 -180.87
N ASP A 686 -4.28 1.78 -181.67
CA ASP A 686 -4.62 1.99 -183.08
C ASP A 686 -5.78 2.98 -183.19
N GLY A 687 -5.60 4.06 -183.96
CA GLY A 687 -6.46 5.25 -184.02
C GLY A 687 -7.86 5.06 -184.62
N THR A 688 -8.41 3.85 -184.56
CA THR A 688 -9.78 3.54 -185.00
C THR A 688 -10.79 4.05 -183.97
N MET A 689 -11.94 4.52 -184.47
CA MET A 689 -13.00 5.12 -183.65
C MET A 689 -13.48 4.20 -182.51
N ASN A 690 -13.63 2.89 -182.78
CA ASN A 690 -14.06 1.91 -181.77
C ASN A 690 -13.03 1.70 -180.66
N SER A 691 -11.73 1.65 -180.98
CA SER A 691 -10.68 1.47 -179.97
C SER A 691 -10.56 2.69 -179.06
N LEU A 692 -10.60 3.90 -179.62
CA LEU A 692 -10.56 5.16 -178.85
C LEU A 692 -11.79 5.32 -177.96
N LYS A 693 -12.98 4.93 -178.44
CA LYS A 693 -14.21 4.94 -177.66
C LYS A 693 -14.15 3.94 -176.50
N ASN A 694 -13.68 2.71 -176.73
CA ASN A 694 -13.48 1.72 -175.66
C ASN A 694 -12.47 2.21 -174.62
N PHE A 695 -11.37 2.84 -175.02
CA PHE A 695 -10.40 3.40 -174.09
C PHE A 695 -11.01 4.51 -173.21
N ARG A 696 -11.79 5.41 -173.82
CA ARG A 696 -12.54 6.45 -173.10
C ARG A 696 -13.56 5.87 -172.11
N ASP A 697 -14.32 4.86 -172.53
CA ASP A 697 -15.48 4.39 -171.77
C ASP A 697 -15.13 3.30 -170.74
N MET A 698 -13.97 2.63 -170.85
CA MET A 698 -13.54 1.59 -169.89
C MET A 698 -12.26 1.91 -169.12
N ILE A 699 -11.22 2.46 -169.76
CA ILE A 699 -9.92 2.63 -169.11
C ILE A 699 -9.85 3.95 -168.31
N LEU A 700 -10.31 5.07 -168.89
CA LEU A 700 -10.33 6.34 -168.17
C LEU A 700 -11.17 6.31 -166.87
N PRO A 701 -12.35 5.67 -166.81
CA PRO A 701 -13.11 5.55 -165.57
C PRO A 701 -12.38 4.78 -164.46
N MET A 702 -11.63 3.73 -164.80
CA MET A 702 -10.85 2.99 -163.80
C MET A 702 -9.75 3.86 -163.17
N VAL A 703 -9.16 4.77 -163.95
CA VAL A 703 -8.14 5.71 -163.44
C VAL A 703 -8.78 6.76 -162.53
N VAL A 704 -9.97 7.27 -162.89
CA VAL A 704 -10.74 8.22 -162.06
C VAL A 704 -11.18 7.59 -160.75
N GLU A 705 -11.67 6.35 -160.77
CA GLU A 705 -12.10 5.64 -159.57
C GLU A 705 -10.98 5.58 -158.51
N LYS A 706 -9.72 5.39 -158.94
CA LYS A 706 -8.56 5.41 -158.05
C LYS A 706 -8.29 6.78 -157.45
N SER A 707 -8.45 7.85 -158.24
CA SER A 707 -8.31 9.24 -157.76
C SER A 707 -9.42 9.60 -156.77
N ASP A 708 -10.68 9.30 -157.11
CA ASP A 708 -11.85 9.59 -156.28
C ASP A 708 -11.77 8.85 -154.93
N ARG A 709 -11.32 7.60 -154.93
CA ARG A 709 -11.11 6.84 -153.67
C ARG A 709 -10.08 7.48 -152.74
N ILE A 710 -9.07 8.16 -153.27
CA ILE A 710 -8.09 8.89 -152.45
C ILE A 710 -8.68 10.22 -151.97
N ARG A 711 -9.43 10.91 -152.83
CA ARG A 711 -10.05 12.20 -152.52
C ARG A 711 -11.18 12.08 -151.48
N ASP A 712 -11.93 10.98 -151.52
CA ASP A 712 -12.97 10.65 -150.55
C ASP A 712 -12.41 10.13 -149.22
N LEU A 713 -11.12 9.79 -149.17
CA LEU A 713 -10.47 9.36 -147.94
C LEU A 713 -10.24 10.57 -147.02
N ILE A 714 -11.06 10.69 -145.97
CA ILE A 714 -10.86 11.67 -144.91
C ILE A 714 -9.93 11.06 -143.85
N LEU A 715 -8.67 11.49 -143.83
CA LEU A 715 -7.73 11.08 -142.80
C LEU A 715 -7.93 11.92 -141.51
N PRO A 716 -8.02 11.28 -140.34
CA PRO A 716 -8.19 11.98 -139.06
C PRO A 716 -6.92 12.71 -138.59
N VAL A 717 -5.77 12.40 -139.20
CA VAL A 717 -4.44 12.96 -138.89
C VAL A 717 -3.99 13.90 -140.00
N LYS A 718 -3.36 15.02 -139.63
CA LYS A 718 -2.85 16.04 -140.54
C LYS A 718 -1.35 16.22 -140.31
N THR A 719 -0.54 15.62 -141.16
CA THR A 719 0.92 15.80 -141.16
C THR A 719 1.35 16.52 -142.43
N GLU A 720 2.56 17.09 -142.43
CA GLU A 720 3.11 17.75 -143.62
C GLU A 720 3.27 16.74 -144.78
N ASN A 721 3.67 15.50 -144.48
CA ASN A 721 3.76 14.42 -145.47
C ASN A 721 2.38 14.10 -146.09
N ILE A 722 1.32 14.01 -145.29
CA ILE A 722 -0.05 13.79 -145.79
C ILE A 722 -0.46 14.92 -146.75
N LYS A 723 -0.08 16.16 -146.42
CA LYS A 723 -0.37 17.32 -147.27
C LYS A 723 0.40 17.25 -148.59
N GLU A 724 1.69 16.93 -148.56
CA GLU A 724 2.48 16.70 -149.78
C GLU A 724 1.92 15.54 -150.62
N PHE A 725 1.43 14.48 -149.98
CA PHE A 725 0.77 13.37 -150.65
C PHE A 725 -0.51 13.81 -151.40
N TYR A 726 -1.35 14.65 -150.82
CA TYR A 726 -2.50 15.21 -151.54
C TYR A 726 -2.07 16.13 -152.70
N ASP A 727 -1.01 16.93 -152.56
CA ASP A 727 -0.45 17.72 -153.66
C ASP A 727 0.02 16.83 -154.82
N ASP A 728 0.57 15.65 -154.53
CA ASP A 728 0.95 14.66 -155.54
C ASP A 728 -0.26 14.02 -156.23
N VAL A 729 -1.37 13.80 -155.52
CA VAL A 729 -2.65 13.35 -156.12
C VAL A 729 -3.18 14.39 -157.10
N ASP A 730 -3.08 15.68 -156.79
CA ASP A 730 -3.52 16.76 -157.68
C ASP A 730 -2.68 16.78 -158.97
N LYS A 731 -1.35 16.66 -158.87
CA LYS A 731 -0.47 16.52 -160.06
C LYS A 731 -0.81 15.29 -160.91
N LEU A 732 -1.13 14.16 -160.28
CA LEU A 732 -1.55 12.95 -161.00
C LEU A 732 -2.93 13.13 -161.64
N THR A 733 -3.82 13.89 -161.01
CA THR A 733 -5.14 14.23 -161.57
C THR A 733 -4.99 15.15 -162.78
N ASP A 734 -4.08 16.13 -162.75
CA ASP A 734 -3.77 16.97 -163.90
C ASP A 734 -3.25 16.15 -165.09
N ARG A 735 -2.37 15.18 -164.83
CA ARG A 735 -1.91 14.22 -165.85
C ARG A 735 -3.04 13.38 -166.41
N TYR A 736 -3.95 12.91 -165.56
CA TYR A 736 -5.16 12.22 -166.01
C TYR A 736 -6.02 13.12 -166.92
N ASN A 737 -6.22 14.38 -166.56
CA ASN A 737 -7.01 15.34 -167.36
C ASN A 737 -6.37 15.60 -168.72
N ASP A 738 -5.03 15.70 -168.79
CA ASP A 738 -4.29 15.78 -170.05
C ASP A 738 -4.50 14.52 -170.91
N LEU A 739 -4.35 13.32 -170.32
CA LEU A 739 -4.62 12.06 -171.02
C LEU A 739 -6.06 12.01 -171.55
N SER A 740 -7.04 12.39 -170.72
CA SER A 740 -8.46 12.44 -171.10
C SER A 740 -8.70 13.41 -172.26
N THR A 741 -8.05 14.57 -172.25
CA THR A 741 -8.14 15.56 -173.33
C THR A 741 -7.53 15.01 -174.61
N ARG A 742 -6.33 14.44 -174.55
CA ARG A 742 -5.67 13.80 -175.71
C ARG A 742 -6.50 12.66 -176.29
N VAL A 743 -7.14 11.85 -175.44
CA VAL A 743 -8.08 10.80 -175.88
C VAL A 743 -9.26 11.40 -176.63
N ASN A 744 -9.89 12.45 -176.10
CA ASN A 744 -11.03 13.10 -176.73
C ASN A 744 -10.65 13.81 -178.04
N ASP A 745 -9.50 14.46 -178.11
CA ASP A 745 -9.01 15.11 -179.34
C ASP A 745 -8.73 14.09 -180.43
N LYS A 746 -8.04 12.99 -180.09
CA LYS A 746 -7.75 11.89 -181.03
C LYS A 746 -9.04 11.19 -181.48
N LEU A 747 -10.02 11.04 -180.59
CA LEU A 747 -11.36 10.53 -180.90
C LEU A 747 -12.14 11.48 -181.84
N ASN A 748 -12.11 12.79 -181.58
CA ASN A 748 -12.76 13.78 -182.44
C ASN A 748 -12.12 13.82 -183.82
N HIS A 749 -10.79 13.76 -183.90
CA HIS A 749 -10.09 13.70 -185.18
C HIS A 749 -10.41 12.41 -185.96
N ALA A 750 -10.46 11.26 -185.28
CA ALA A 750 -10.89 10.01 -185.91
C ALA A 750 -12.34 10.11 -186.43
N LYS A 751 -13.23 10.79 -185.69
CA LYS A 751 -14.62 11.04 -186.09
C LYS A 751 -14.74 11.99 -187.29
N GLU A 752 -13.89 13.01 -187.36
CA GLU A 752 -13.78 13.89 -188.53
C GLU A 752 -13.25 13.13 -189.75
N GLN A 753 -12.23 12.28 -189.59
CA GLN A 753 -11.72 11.45 -190.67
C GLN A 753 -12.76 10.45 -191.16
N GLU A 754 -13.55 9.84 -190.27
CA GLU A 754 -14.65 8.93 -190.63
C GLU A 754 -15.74 9.68 -191.42
N ASN A 755 -16.12 10.89 -190.99
CA ASN A 755 -17.04 11.74 -191.75
C ASN A 755 -16.49 12.14 -193.14
N VAL A 756 -15.18 12.44 -193.24
CA VAL A 756 -14.53 12.74 -194.53
C VAL A 756 -14.46 11.50 -195.42
N PHE A 757 -14.25 10.32 -194.84
CA PHE A 757 -14.28 9.05 -195.57
C PHE A 757 -15.69 8.77 -196.10
N ASP A 758 -16.72 9.02 -195.29
CA ASP A 758 -18.12 8.92 -195.70
C ASP A 758 -18.47 9.93 -196.82
N ASP A 759 -18.00 11.18 -196.74
CA ASP A 759 -18.19 12.21 -197.78
C ASP A 759 -17.46 11.86 -199.10
N ILE A 760 -16.24 11.30 -199.03
CA ILE A 760 -15.48 10.84 -200.20
C ILE A 760 -16.14 9.61 -200.82
N GLN A 761 -16.67 8.69 -200.02
CA GLN A 761 -17.41 7.52 -200.49
C GLN A 761 -18.70 7.94 -201.20
N GLN A 762 -19.42 8.92 -200.65
CA GLN A 762 -20.62 9.52 -201.27
C GLN A 762 -20.31 10.18 -202.62
N GLN A 763 -19.18 10.89 -202.75
CA GLN A 763 -18.74 11.49 -204.03
C GLN A 763 -18.25 10.46 -205.05
N LEU A 764 -17.69 9.33 -204.61
CA LEU A 764 -17.28 8.23 -205.48
C LEU A 764 -18.49 7.49 -206.07
N ASP A 765 -19.54 7.29 -205.28
CA ASP A 765 -20.79 6.67 -205.74
C ASP A 765 -21.54 7.55 -206.78
N ASP A 766 -21.43 8.87 -206.69
CA ASP A 766 -22.07 9.83 -207.63
C ASP A 766 -21.35 9.93 -209.00
N MET A 767 -20.09 9.50 -209.12
CA MET A 767 -19.34 9.52 -210.39
C MET A 767 -19.49 8.24 -211.24
N GLU A 768 -20.07 7.17 -210.70
CA GLU A 768 -20.32 5.91 -211.43
C GLU A 768 -21.65 5.88 -212.23
N GLN A 769 -22.43 6.98 -212.26
CA GLN A 769 -23.61 7.21 -213.13
C GLN A 769 -23.32 8.19 -214.27
#